data_AF-A0A1I3XM97-F1
#
_entry.id   AF-A0A1I3XM97-F1
#
_cell.length_a   1.000
_cell.length_b   1.000
_cell.length_c   1.000
_cell.angle_alpha   90.00
_cell.angle_beta   90.00
_cell.angle_gamma   90.00
#
_symmetry.space_group_name_H-M   'P 1'
#
loop_
_entity.id
_entity.type
_entity.pdbx_description
1 polymer ?
#
loop_
_entity_poly.entity_id
_entity_poly.type
_entity_poly.pdbx_seq_one_letter_code
_entity_poly.pdbx_strand_id
1 'polypeptide(L)'
;MTLDTVPLRASAAWDVLRGPIPPAVLADGAADIAARHDLHVDHVDPHALTLTTSPGGAPLVTVRWHPRTPERPDTLSHVLPADYLEILLDVHPGGGEAAASLHGWLRDRLRCYDPAELLQIGASMPLLARHATHDPHLADWAVIFRDHYVENTLAFLLALQQAGVPAEWIYALAKGDRTRNRDRIHATLLARGCRSGLLDNTAINAPAGHADELAQALAGVDAFIDAAHAAGRKVLVIDDGGLIAQGYGHADASRQVDAALELTVSGLKRIAAAGPLSIPVFNLARSALKTNLGYPEIADSCLRRLRELLPAVKVIGRTVLVLGYGTLGSRLAAALRAQGCRVHVVDPAPLALIAAAEAGHPTYRTVGDALRSVRPILLVGTTGEDALTPEAVDALPDGAVLAPYATKDFSLLAADPAFAAAAEEIPGVGRRYRLPSGTEVTVLGDGRSLNLFESDAIPNQGYDAYRAGTLIAAKALCAQVATLPPGVHTSVVDDVITGSGLYDAYYDIYLAAGAAARPTSAGSTPLARMTVCVVGYGTAGRMHAQLFTDAGAQLSIVDPKHQDLPQGYRTFRHGVDDLPKAVATGVGLWSVCCPTADHLPVLGSILSHDPGARILLEKPACQGHEITALAGLLKAHPAARILVIDQYRHAHALGVAADLLEKYEPGVAPHHIAVTFTKDRTGDIAAGRFVDRSYGVLGYEWLHMLAVLRRFLPADAFAAYLATSPRQATLRAIYDPRLFVSALTEHATPSADDAPVHVELHSSIISPAVVLSPTPQDTAGEWRRGIRPADDRHRYLTVHAGRTIVTVHLDPVTTAGGWQLDRNQHRVTVKRDGDVLHDQVLGDSPLQTAIRAGAETLTGSGEVPPLDLAPLRRITALAEHLRSQQPEPHLAQGDPASASPGSLVVAG
;
A
#
# COMPACT_ATOMS: atom_id res chain seq x y z
N MET A 1 9.63 19.97 2.08
CA MET A 1 9.76 20.28 3.52
C MET A 1 11.11 20.87 3.83
N THR A 2 11.13 22.16 4.15
CA THR A 2 12.24 22.90 4.76
C THR A 2 12.50 22.37 6.17
N LEU A 3 13.76 22.18 6.53
CA LEU A 3 14.17 22.06 7.93
C LEU A 3 13.89 23.43 8.57
N ASP A 4 12.85 23.51 9.40
CA ASP A 4 12.57 24.70 10.18
C ASP A 4 13.71 24.94 11.18
N THR A 5 14.65 25.82 10.84
CA THR A 5 15.58 26.40 11.80
C THR A 5 14.89 27.58 12.50
N VAL A 6 14.19 27.30 13.59
CA VAL A 6 13.80 28.33 14.55
C VAL A 6 15.05 28.75 15.33
N PRO A 7 15.36 30.05 15.51
CA PRO A 7 16.52 30.47 16.29
C PRO A 7 16.32 30.08 17.75
N LEU A 8 17.20 29.20 18.25
CA LEU A 8 17.21 28.69 19.62
C LEU A 8 17.44 29.81 20.63
N ARG A 9 16.51 29.98 21.57
CA ARG A 9 16.79 30.58 22.88
C ARG A 9 17.50 29.55 23.76
N ALA A 10 18.51 30.01 24.49
CA ALA A 10 19.42 29.20 25.29
C ALA A 10 18.73 28.39 26.40
N SER A 11 18.67 27.07 26.23
CA SER A 11 18.75 26.07 27.30
C SER A 11 19.04 24.70 26.65
N ALA A 12 20.17 24.05 26.96
CA ALA A 12 20.59 22.69 26.55
C ALA A 12 20.15 22.26 25.13
N ALA A 13 20.96 22.57 24.12
CA ALA A 13 20.69 22.22 22.73
C ALA A 13 20.96 20.74 22.50
N TRP A 14 19.89 19.94 22.46
CA TRP A 14 19.96 18.57 21.96
C TRP A 14 19.62 18.58 20.48
N ASP A 15 20.44 17.92 19.66
CA ASP A 15 20.08 17.67 18.25
C ASP A 15 19.34 16.35 18.15
N VAL A 16 18.13 16.39 17.61
CA VAL A 16 17.29 15.20 17.41
C VAL A 16 17.30 14.82 15.93
N LEU A 17 17.85 13.66 15.63
CA LEU A 17 17.93 13.09 14.29
C LEU A 17 17.09 11.82 14.20
N ARG A 18 16.50 11.57 13.03
CA ARG A 18 15.54 10.49 12.81
C ARG A 18 15.81 9.84 11.48
N GLY A 19 15.85 8.51 11.44
CA GLY A 19 16.01 7.78 10.19
C GLY A 19 16.35 6.30 10.38
N PRO A 20 16.38 5.53 9.29
CA PRO A 20 16.82 4.15 9.31
C PRO A 20 18.33 4.06 9.55
N ILE A 21 18.72 3.46 10.67
CA ILE A 21 20.12 3.08 10.92
C ILE A 21 20.17 1.97 11.98
N PRO A 22 20.79 0.81 11.68
CA PRO A 22 21.03 -0.21 12.68
C PRO A 22 21.89 0.33 13.83
N PRO A 23 21.58 0.04 15.11
CA PRO A 23 22.39 0.47 16.25
C PRO A 23 23.88 0.13 16.13
N ALA A 24 24.21 -1.02 15.52
CA ALA A 24 25.60 -1.41 15.26
C ALA A 24 26.29 -0.43 14.28
N VAL A 25 25.61 -0.05 13.20
CA VAL A 25 26.15 0.92 12.22
C VAL A 25 26.29 2.31 12.84
N LEU A 26 25.37 2.70 13.71
CA LEU A 26 25.47 3.93 14.51
C LEU A 26 26.72 3.92 15.40
N ALA A 27 26.95 2.82 16.13
CA ALA A 27 28.11 2.65 16.99
C ALA A 27 29.43 2.66 16.20
N ASP A 28 29.49 1.93 15.09
CA ASP A 28 30.68 1.88 14.22
C ASP A 28 31.01 3.27 13.66
N GLY A 29 30.01 4.00 13.17
CA GLY A 29 30.22 5.37 12.67
C GLY A 29 30.63 6.36 13.76
N ALA A 30 30.12 6.20 14.98
CA ALA A 30 30.57 6.99 16.12
C ALA A 30 32.03 6.67 16.49
N ALA A 31 32.45 5.41 16.39
CA ALA A 31 33.84 5.01 16.59
C ALA A 31 34.78 5.56 15.53
N ASP A 32 34.39 5.54 14.25
CA ASP A 32 35.16 6.14 13.16
C ASP A 32 35.30 7.67 13.31
N ILE A 33 34.29 8.34 13.84
CA ILE A 33 34.37 9.76 14.17
C ILE A 33 35.28 9.98 15.37
N ALA A 34 35.13 9.19 16.43
CA ALA A 34 35.98 9.29 17.61
C ALA A 34 37.47 9.14 17.25
N ALA A 35 37.81 8.15 16.44
CA ALA A 35 39.18 7.91 15.98
C ALA A 35 39.76 9.09 15.18
N ARG A 36 38.94 9.80 14.39
CA ARG A 36 39.37 10.99 13.62
C ARG A 36 39.63 12.22 14.48
N HIS A 37 39.10 12.23 15.70
CA HIS A 37 39.20 13.34 16.65
C HIS A 37 40.03 12.96 17.90
N ASP A 38 40.77 11.85 17.85
CA ASP A 38 41.57 11.31 18.97
C ASP A 38 40.74 11.11 20.26
N LEU A 39 39.50 10.62 20.11
CA LEU A 39 38.57 10.33 21.21
C LEU A 39 38.36 8.82 21.40
N HIS A 40 37.93 8.46 22.60
CA HIS A 40 37.49 7.12 22.98
C HIS A 40 35.97 7.02 22.93
N VAL A 41 35.46 5.84 22.54
CA VAL A 41 34.04 5.50 22.65
C VAL A 41 33.81 4.67 23.91
N ASP A 42 32.98 5.17 24.82
CA ASP A 42 32.53 4.45 26.00
C ASP A 42 31.05 4.08 25.82
N HIS A 43 30.72 2.78 25.86
CA HIS A 43 29.33 2.31 25.84
C HIS A 43 28.74 2.41 27.24
N VAL A 44 27.71 3.26 27.39
CA VAL A 44 27.03 3.47 28.67
C VAL A 44 25.99 2.38 28.91
N ASP A 45 25.19 2.08 27.88
CA ASP A 45 24.17 1.03 27.87
C ASP A 45 23.85 0.62 26.39
N PRO A 46 22.97 -0.36 26.13
CA PRO A 46 22.65 -0.80 24.76
C PRO A 46 22.06 0.28 23.82
N HIS A 47 21.68 1.43 24.36
CA HIS A 47 21.00 2.54 23.71
C HIS A 47 21.75 3.87 23.88
N ALA A 48 22.96 3.85 24.42
CA ALA A 48 23.76 5.05 24.64
C ALA A 48 25.28 4.80 24.58
N LEU A 49 25.99 5.72 23.93
CA LEU A 49 27.45 5.81 23.95
C LEU A 49 27.91 7.24 24.21
N THR A 50 29.14 7.38 24.70
CA THR A 50 29.79 8.68 24.93
C THR A 50 31.14 8.73 24.24
N LEU A 51 31.49 9.90 23.70
CA LEU A 51 32.83 10.21 23.20
C LEU A 51 33.61 10.95 24.29
N THR A 52 34.76 10.43 24.69
CA THR A 52 35.58 10.93 25.80
C THR A 52 37.03 11.10 25.38
N THR A 53 37.81 11.94 26.09
CA THR A 53 39.25 12.11 25.82
C THR A 53 40.11 10.98 26.40
N SER A 54 39.55 10.17 27.29
CA SER A 54 40.17 9.01 27.91
C SER A 54 39.08 8.04 28.35
N PRO A 55 39.32 6.71 28.37
CA PRO A 55 38.31 5.73 28.77
C PRO A 55 37.69 6.05 30.13
N GLY A 56 36.37 6.16 30.20
CA GLY A 56 35.63 6.52 31.43
C GLY A 56 35.78 7.98 31.88
N GLY A 57 36.32 8.85 31.03
CA GLY A 57 36.46 10.29 31.27
C GLY A 57 35.14 11.06 31.18
N ALA A 58 35.20 12.38 31.32
CA ALA A 58 34.03 13.24 31.13
C ALA A 58 33.56 13.21 29.66
N PRO A 59 32.25 13.04 29.39
CA PRO A 59 31.74 12.99 28.02
C PRO A 59 31.88 14.35 27.34
N LEU A 60 32.40 14.35 26.11
CA LEU A 60 32.38 15.49 25.19
C LEU A 60 31.15 15.46 24.28
N VAL A 61 30.72 14.26 23.89
CA VAL A 61 29.49 14.03 23.13
C VAL A 61 28.77 12.82 23.74
N THR A 62 27.48 12.92 23.99
CA THR A 62 26.64 11.77 24.34
C THR A 62 25.67 11.49 23.20
N VAL A 63 25.61 10.25 22.74
CA VAL A 63 24.68 9.77 21.72
C VAL A 63 23.73 8.82 22.38
N ARG A 64 22.43 9.11 22.34
CA ARG A 64 21.37 8.22 22.83
C ARG A 64 20.43 7.90 21.69
N TRP A 65 19.85 6.71 21.67
CA TRP A 65 18.87 6.37 20.65
C TRP A 65 17.79 5.44 21.17
N HIS A 66 16.62 5.48 20.55
CA HIS A 66 15.59 4.47 20.76
C HIS A 66 14.85 4.18 19.45
N PRO A 67 14.22 2.99 19.34
CA PRO A 67 13.35 2.69 18.20
C PRO A 67 12.21 3.70 18.10
N ARG A 68 11.93 4.17 16.89
CA ARG A 68 10.83 5.08 16.59
C ARG A 68 10.14 4.61 15.31
N THR A 69 8.84 4.37 15.40
CA THR A 69 8.03 4.13 14.20
C THR A 69 7.58 5.48 13.62
N PRO A 70 7.95 5.84 12.37
CA PRO A 70 7.44 7.05 11.75
C PRO A 70 5.93 6.94 11.46
N GLU A 71 5.21 8.06 11.52
CA GLU A 71 3.75 8.10 11.31
C GLU A 71 3.34 7.75 9.88
N ARG A 72 4.25 7.92 8.92
CA ARG A 72 4.08 7.57 7.50
C ARG A 72 5.36 6.89 7.01
N PRO A 73 5.26 5.84 6.18
CA PRO A 73 6.43 5.27 5.53
C PRO A 73 7.05 6.31 4.59
N ASP A 74 8.39 6.36 4.58
CA ASP A 74 9.13 7.23 3.69
C ASP A 74 9.21 6.69 2.25
N THR A 75 8.94 5.39 2.09
CA THR A 75 8.79 4.76 0.78
C THR A 75 7.33 4.54 0.40
N LEU A 76 7.07 4.40 -0.90
CA LEU A 76 5.78 3.89 -1.41
C LEU A 76 5.55 2.43 -1.01
N SER A 77 6.60 1.71 -0.60
CA SER A 77 6.48 0.41 0.05
C SER A 77 6.06 0.60 1.52
N HIS A 78 5.09 -0.17 2.01
CA HIS A 78 4.62 -0.05 3.41
C HIS A 78 5.61 -0.61 4.45
N VAL A 79 6.90 -0.71 4.13
CA VAL A 79 7.92 -1.28 5.01
C VAL A 79 8.51 -0.20 5.88
N LEU A 80 8.34 -0.38 7.18
CA LEU A 80 9.03 0.37 8.20
C LEU A 80 10.33 -0.37 8.54
N PRO A 81 11.50 0.25 8.35
CA PRO A 81 12.76 -0.33 8.78
C PRO A 81 12.68 -0.74 10.25
N ALA A 82 13.08 -1.97 10.58
CA ALA A 82 13.07 -2.46 11.96
C ALA A 82 13.95 -1.57 12.88
N ASP A 83 14.99 -0.97 12.29
CA ASP A 83 15.96 -0.12 12.94
C ASP A 83 15.76 1.37 12.57
N TYR A 84 14.53 1.84 12.57
CA TYR A 84 14.27 3.27 12.50
C TYR A 84 14.47 3.90 13.89
N LEU A 85 15.46 4.79 14.02
CA LEU A 85 15.84 5.35 15.32
C LEU A 85 15.46 6.82 15.44
N GLU A 86 15.13 7.23 16.66
CA GLU A 86 15.31 8.61 17.11
C GLU A 86 16.63 8.69 17.87
N ILE A 87 17.52 9.57 17.41
CA ILE A 87 18.89 9.73 17.91
C ILE A 87 18.99 11.13 18.51
N LEU A 88 19.48 11.18 19.73
CA LEU A 88 19.70 12.38 20.51
C LEU A 88 21.21 12.60 20.66
N LEU A 89 21.70 13.75 20.18
CA LEU A 89 23.08 14.19 20.38
C LEU A 89 23.11 15.27 21.46
N ASP A 90 23.89 15.02 22.50
CA ASP A 90 24.20 15.96 23.57
C ASP A 90 25.64 16.43 23.42
N VAL A 91 25.85 17.74 23.28
CA VAL A 91 27.18 18.32 23.07
C VAL A 91 27.64 19.00 24.35
N HIS A 92 28.69 18.46 24.96
CA HIS A 92 29.31 18.99 26.16
C HIS A 92 30.44 19.98 25.79
N PRO A 93 30.86 20.86 26.73
CA PRO A 93 31.95 21.81 26.48
C PRO A 93 33.22 21.11 25.95
N GLY A 94 33.71 21.56 24.79
CA GLY A 94 34.88 20.98 24.12
C GLY A 94 34.59 19.89 23.09
N GLY A 95 33.34 19.42 22.96
CA GLY A 95 32.94 18.38 21.99
C GLY A 95 32.46 18.87 20.63
N GLY A 96 32.50 20.18 20.36
CA GLY A 96 31.84 20.80 19.20
C GLY A 96 32.27 20.27 17.82
N GLU A 97 33.57 20.04 17.61
CA GLU A 97 34.08 19.56 16.30
C GLU A 97 33.73 18.08 16.04
N ALA A 98 33.86 17.23 17.05
CA ALA A 98 33.46 15.82 16.97
C ALA A 98 31.94 15.69 16.79
N ALA A 99 31.15 16.50 17.52
CA ALA A 99 29.70 16.56 17.38
C ALA A 99 29.28 17.02 15.97
N ALA A 100 29.90 18.08 15.44
CA ALA A 100 29.63 18.55 14.08
C ALA A 100 29.96 17.47 13.02
N SER A 101 31.07 16.75 13.21
CA SER A 101 31.47 15.66 12.31
C SER A 101 30.48 14.48 12.38
N LEU A 102 30.07 14.10 13.59
CA LEU A 102 29.09 13.03 13.81
C LEU A 102 27.71 13.42 13.25
N HIS A 103 27.25 14.64 13.51
CA HIS A 103 26.00 15.18 12.99
C HIS A 103 26.01 15.20 11.46
N GLY A 104 27.12 15.63 10.83
CA GLY A 104 27.29 15.60 9.38
C GLY A 104 27.17 14.18 8.81
N TRP A 105 27.90 13.23 9.38
CA TRP A 105 27.84 11.82 8.99
C TRP A 105 26.43 11.23 9.17
N LEU A 106 25.78 11.47 10.32
CA LEU A 106 24.42 11.00 10.59
C LEU A 106 23.41 11.58 9.61
N ARG A 107 23.49 12.88 9.31
CA ARG A 107 22.59 13.54 8.36
C ARG A 107 22.64 12.87 6.99
N ASP A 108 23.82 12.46 6.55
CA ASP A 108 24.00 11.82 5.24
C ASP A 108 23.60 10.33 5.31
N ARG A 109 23.96 9.63 6.40
CA ARG A 109 23.64 8.22 6.58
C ARG A 109 22.14 7.96 6.77
N LEU A 110 21.45 8.77 7.57
CA LEU A 110 20.01 8.64 7.85
C LEU A 110 19.14 8.96 6.64
N ARG A 111 19.70 9.59 5.60
CA ARG A 111 19.03 9.78 4.30
C ARG A 111 19.12 8.53 3.43
N CYS A 112 20.04 7.61 3.69
CA CYS A 112 20.13 6.39 2.90
C CYS A 112 18.87 5.53 3.12
N TYR A 113 18.42 4.85 2.07
CA TYR A 113 17.45 3.77 2.22
C TYR A 113 18.09 2.58 2.94
N ASP A 114 17.32 1.96 3.84
CA ASP A 114 17.65 0.71 4.47
C ASP A 114 17.72 -0.43 3.43
N PRO A 115 18.58 -1.45 3.60
CA PRO A 115 18.61 -2.61 2.70
C PRO A 115 17.24 -3.28 2.49
N ALA A 116 16.38 -3.32 3.51
CA ALA A 116 15.03 -3.87 3.37
C ALA A 116 14.14 -2.98 2.48
N GLU A 117 14.26 -1.65 2.58
CA GLU A 117 13.56 -0.72 1.69
C GLU A 117 14.02 -0.90 0.24
N LEU A 118 15.33 -1.06 0.00
CA LEU A 118 15.89 -1.28 -1.34
C LEU A 118 15.37 -2.58 -1.99
N LEU A 119 15.31 -3.67 -1.23
CA LEU A 119 14.76 -4.94 -1.69
C LEU A 119 13.28 -4.81 -2.10
N GLN A 120 12.50 -4.03 -1.35
CA GLN A 120 11.08 -3.80 -1.63
C GLN A 120 10.85 -2.88 -2.83
N ILE A 121 11.66 -1.82 -2.96
CA ILE A 121 11.66 -0.97 -4.14
C ILE A 121 11.88 -1.84 -5.40
N GLY A 122 12.86 -2.74 -5.38
CA GLY A 122 13.08 -3.71 -6.46
C GLY A 122 11.92 -4.70 -6.65
N ALA A 123 11.40 -5.29 -5.57
CA ALA A 123 10.30 -6.26 -5.63
C ALA A 123 8.98 -5.66 -6.14
N SER A 124 8.79 -4.34 -6.00
CA SER A 124 7.63 -3.62 -6.53
C SER A 124 7.65 -3.45 -8.06
N MET A 125 8.76 -3.83 -8.72
CA MET A 125 8.98 -3.72 -10.16
C MET A 125 9.40 -5.08 -10.78
N PRO A 126 8.49 -6.09 -10.77
CA PRO A 126 8.80 -7.45 -11.19
C PRO A 126 9.21 -7.59 -12.67
N LEU A 127 8.71 -6.75 -13.59
CA LEU A 127 9.14 -6.76 -15.00
C LEU A 127 10.58 -6.28 -15.12
N LEU A 128 10.93 -5.18 -14.46
CA LEU A 128 12.30 -4.69 -14.42
C LEU A 128 13.23 -5.76 -13.82
N ALA A 129 12.85 -6.36 -12.69
CA ALA A 129 13.61 -7.41 -12.05
C ALA A 129 13.82 -8.63 -12.96
N ARG A 130 12.79 -9.04 -13.72
CA ARG A 130 12.88 -10.12 -14.72
C ARG A 130 13.95 -9.86 -15.78
N HIS A 131 14.13 -8.60 -16.18
CA HIS A 131 15.10 -8.20 -17.20
C HIS A 131 16.44 -7.70 -16.63
N ALA A 132 16.59 -7.64 -15.30
CA ALA A 132 17.81 -7.22 -14.60
C ALA A 132 18.89 -8.30 -14.51
N THR A 133 18.79 -9.38 -15.29
CA THR A 133 19.81 -10.43 -15.37
C THR A 133 21.14 -9.89 -15.91
N HIS A 134 22.24 -10.47 -15.46
CA HIS A 134 23.59 -10.11 -15.91
C HIS A 134 23.68 -10.22 -17.44
N ASP A 135 24.19 -9.17 -18.08
CA ASP A 135 24.39 -9.07 -19.52
C ASP A 135 25.85 -8.72 -19.81
N PRO A 136 26.60 -9.61 -20.48
CA PRO A 136 28.02 -9.38 -20.76
C PRO A 136 28.24 -8.15 -21.65
N HIS A 137 27.25 -7.74 -22.45
CA HIS A 137 27.37 -6.56 -23.31
C HIS A 137 27.34 -5.24 -22.53
N LEU A 138 26.93 -5.25 -21.26
CA LEU A 138 26.95 -4.07 -20.38
C LEU A 138 28.21 -3.99 -19.51
N ALA A 139 28.95 -5.08 -19.33
CA ALA A 139 30.07 -5.16 -18.39
C ALA A 139 31.21 -4.18 -18.71
N ASP A 140 31.40 -3.84 -19.99
CA ASP A 140 32.43 -2.92 -20.48
C ASP A 140 31.92 -1.48 -20.71
N TRP A 141 30.72 -1.17 -20.21
CA TRP A 141 30.14 0.16 -20.32
C TRP A 141 30.20 0.93 -19.00
N ALA A 142 30.29 2.25 -19.12
CA ALA A 142 29.96 3.22 -18.10
C ALA A 142 28.64 3.91 -18.50
N VAL A 143 27.82 4.27 -17.51
CA VAL A 143 26.49 4.84 -17.75
C VAL A 143 26.39 6.22 -17.11
N ILE A 144 26.08 7.22 -17.94
CA ILE A 144 25.59 8.51 -17.46
C ILE A 144 24.06 8.46 -17.54
N PHE A 145 23.41 8.52 -16.39
CA PHE A 145 21.97 8.49 -16.28
C PHE A 145 21.46 9.84 -15.78
N ARG A 146 20.63 10.53 -16.57
CA ARG A 146 20.05 11.80 -16.17
C ARG A 146 18.53 11.74 -16.20
N ASP A 147 17.89 11.88 -15.04
CA ASP A 147 16.43 11.80 -14.90
C ASP A 147 15.97 12.43 -13.57
N HIS A 148 14.66 12.41 -13.33
CA HIS A 148 14.04 12.74 -12.06
C HIS A 148 14.40 11.72 -10.98
N TYR A 149 14.76 12.18 -9.79
CA TYR A 149 15.07 11.30 -8.66
C TYR A 149 13.78 10.90 -7.94
N VAL A 150 13.23 9.77 -8.34
CA VAL A 150 12.08 9.11 -7.73
C VAL A 150 12.40 7.64 -7.48
N GLU A 151 11.60 6.92 -6.68
CA GLU A 151 11.92 5.53 -6.31
C GLU A 151 12.13 4.60 -7.51
N ASN A 152 11.31 4.69 -8.55
CA ASN A 152 11.47 3.88 -9.76
C ASN A 152 12.78 4.17 -10.53
N THR A 153 13.40 5.34 -10.32
CA THR A 153 14.74 5.67 -10.83
C THR A 153 15.81 4.92 -10.05
N LEU A 154 15.68 4.89 -8.71
CA LEU A 154 16.58 4.12 -7.86
C LEU A 154 16.49 2.62 -8.20
N ALA A 155 15.29 2.08 -8.37
CA ALA A 155 15.07 0.70 -8.81
C ALA A 155 15.78 0.39 -10.13
N PHE A 156 15.67 1.29 -11.11
CA PHE A 156 16.34 1.16 -12.41
C PHE A 156 17.87 1.15 -12.30
N LEU A 157 18.45 2.05 -11.49
CA LEU A 157 19.90 2.09 -11.27
C LEU A 157 20.41 0.84 -10.55
N LEU A 158 19.64 0.29 -9.60
CA LEU A 158 19.93 -1.00 -8.97
C LEU A 158 19.87 -2.15 -9.99
N ALA A 159 18.88 -2.14 -10.89
CA ALA A 159 18.76 -3.13 -11.95
C ALA A 159 19.92 -3.05 -12.96
N LEU A 160 20.45 -1.85 -13.25
CA LEU A 160 21.67 -1.69 -14.06
C LEU A 160 22.89 -2.30 -13.38
N GLN A 161 23.04 -2.11 -12.06
CA GLN A 161 24.10 -2.77 -11.29
C GLN A 161 23.97 -4.29 -11.36
N GLN A 162 22.76 -4.81 -11.16
CA GLN A 162 22.48 -6.25 -11.25
C GLN A 162 22.73 -6.81 -12.67
N ALA A 163 22.43 -6.01 -13.69
CA ALA A 163 22.67 -6.35 -15.08
C ALA A 163 24.16 -6.33 -15.47
N GLY A 164 25.07 -5.86 -14.59
CA GLY A 164 26.51 -5.99 -14.77
C GLY A 164 27.29 -4.69 -14.90
N VAL A 165 26.65 -3.51 -14.78
CA VAL A 165 27.37 -2.23 -14.75
C VAL A 165 27.92 -1.98 -13.34
N PRO A 166 29.25 -1.92 -13.14
CA PRO A 166 29.80 -1.68 -11.80
C PRO A 166 29.40 -0.29 -11.26
N ALA A 167 29.24 -0.18 -9.95
CA ALA A 167 28.72 1.02 -9.30
C ALA A 167 29.53 2.28 -9.61
N GLU A 168 30.86 2.16 -9.60
CA GLU A 168 31.78 3.26 -9.86
C GLU A 168 31.69 3.79 -11.30
N TRP A 169 31.11 2.99 -12.21
CA TRP A 169 30.84 3.33 -13.60
C TRP A 169 29.38 3.71 -13.86
N ILE A 170 28.67 4.17 -12.82
CA ILE A 170 27.36 4.81 -12.92
C ILE A 170 27.47 6.24 -12.40
N TYR A 171 27.13 7.21 -13.26
CA TYR A 171 26.96 8.60 -12.87
C TYR A 171 25.50 9.04 -13.05
N ALA A 172 24.78 9.16 -11.93
CA ALA A 172 23.41 9.62 -11.91
C ALA A 172 23.32 11.15 -11.68
N LEU A 173 22.57 11.84 -12.52
CA LEU A 173 22.38 13.29 -12.46
C LEU A 173 20.89 13.60 -12.27
N ALA A 174 20.55 14.26 -11.16
CA ALA A 174 19.21 14.75 -10.92
C ALA A 174 18.89 15.92 -11.86
N LYS A 175 17.66 15.96 -12.38
CA LYS A 175 17.16 17.04 -13.25
C LYS A 175 16.68 18.30 -12.51
N GLY A 176 16.76 18.29 -11.17
CA GLY A 176 16.50 19.45 -10.32
C GLY A 176 15.06 19.65 -9.85
N ASP A 177 14.12 18.79 -10.26
CA ASP A 177 12.77 18.84 -9.70
C ASP A 177 12.76 18.50 -8.21
N ARG A 178 11.87 19.16 -7.46
CA ARG A 178 11.72 19.00 -6.01
C ARG A 178 10.93 17.74 -5.69
N THR A 179 11.43 16.57 -6.04
CA THR A 179 10.77 15.29 -5.73
C THR A 179 10.87 14.94 -4.24
N ARG A 180 9.95 14.10 -3.75
CA ARG A 180 9.82 13.79 -2.32
C ARG A 180 11.11 13.23 -1.72
N ASN A 181 11.70 12.24 -2.40
CA ASN A 181 12.80 11.44 -1.88
C ASN A 181 14.15 11.69 -2.56
N ARG A 182 14.30 12.83 -3.27
CA ARG A 182 15.52 13.17 -4.03
C ARG A 182 16.79 12.97 -3.23
N ASP A 183 16.84 13.55 -2.05
CA ASP A 183 18.07 13.58 -1.26
C ASP A 183 18.39 12.19 -0.69
N ARG A 184 17.37 11.36 -0.44
CA ARG A 184 17.55 9.96 -0.04
C ARG A 184 18.15 9.11 -1.15
N ILE A 185 17.64 9.29 -2.37
CA ILE A 185 18.17 8.62 -3.56
C ILE A 185 19.62 9.04 -3.79
N HIS A 186 19.92 10.34 -3.71
CA HIS A 186 21.29 10.86 -3.83
C HIS A 186 22.24 10.23 -2.81
N ALA A 187 21.89 10.28 -1.52
CA ALA A 187 22.71 9.71 -0.44
C ALA A 187 22.91 8.20 -0.62
N THR A 188 21.86 7.47 -1.01
CA THR A 188 21.90 6.03 -1.25
C THR A 188 22.82 5.67 -2.42
N LEU A 189 22.78 6.43 -3.51
CA LEU A 189 23.65 6.19 -4.67
C LEU A 189 25.12 6.39 -4.31
N LEU A 190 25.44 7.47 -3.58
CA LEU A 190 26.81 7.72 -3.09
C LEU A 190 27.27 6.58 -2.16
N ALA A 191 26.43 6.18 -1.20
CA ALA A 191 26.74 5.10 -0.26
C ALA A 191 26.95 3.74 -0.95
N ARG A 192 26.41 3.55 -2.16
CA ARG A 192 26.58 2.35 -2.98
C ARG A 192 27.75 2.42 -3.97
N GLY A 193 28.54 3.50 -3.93
CA GLY A 193 29.69 3.69 -4.80
C GLY A 193 29.39 4.29 -6.17
N CYS A 194 28.15 4.70 -6.44
CA CYS A 194 27.81 5.45 -7.65
C CYS A 194 28.23 6.92 -7.51
N ARG A 195 28.54 7.57 -8.62
CA ARG A 195 28.58 9.04 -8.66
C ARG A 195 27.15 9.57 -8.72
N SER A 196 26.87 10.61 -7.95
CA SER A 196 25.58 11.31 -8.03
C SER A 196 25.75 12.82 -7.97
N GLY A 197 25.01 13.55 -8.80
CA GLY A 197 25.05 15.02 -8.84
C GLY A 197 23.76 15.66 -9.35
N LEU A 198 23.83 16.95 -9.67
CA LEU A 198 22.72 17.76 -10.19
C LEU A 198 23.10 18.32 -11.55
N LEU A 199 22.21 18.18 -12.53
CA LEU A 199 22.25 18.92 -13.79
C LEU A 199 20.84 19.45 -14.06
N ASP A 200 20.51 20.57 -13.43
CA ASP A 200 19.17 21.17 -13.47
C ASP A 200 18.86 21.75 -14.85
N ASN A 201 17.61 21.60 -15.28
CA ASN A 201 17.06 22.31 -16.42
C ASN A 201 17.20 23.84 -16.31
N THR A 202 17.07 24.42 -15.10
CA THR A 202 17.19 25.88 -14.92
C THR A 202 18.57 26.39 -15.28
N ALA A 203 19.62 25.63 -14.98
CA ALA A 203 21.00 26.01 -15.30
C ALA A 203 21.23 26.24 -16.80
N ILE A 204 20.36 25.66 -17.63
CA ILE A 204 20.46 25.72 -19.09
C ILE A 204 19.39 26.63 -19.70
N ASN A 205 18.19 26.65 -19.13
CA ASN A 205 17.13 27.54 -19.58
C ASN A 205 17.38 29.00 -19.17
N ALA A 206 18.18 29.23 -18.13
CA ALA A 206 18.56 30.56 -17.62
C ALA A 206 20.07 30.65 -17.29
N PRO A 207 20.97 30.47 -18.29
CA PRO A 207 22.40 30.28 -18.06
C PRO A 207 23.07 31.51 -17.44
N ALA A 208 22.54 32.72 -17.67
CA ALA A 208 23.07 33.96 -17.11
C ALA A 208 23.02 34.00 -15.56
N GLY A 209 22.13 33.24 -14.93
CA GLY A 209 22.00 33.16 -13.46
C GLY A 209 22.60 31.90 -12.83
N HIS A 210 23.10 30.95 -13.64
CA HIS A 210 23.47 29.59 -13.20
C HIS A 210 24.74 29.06 -13.90
N ALA A 211 25.57 29.94 -14.44
CA ALA A 211 26.75 29.56 -15.23
C ALA A 211 27.73 28.68 -14.45
N ASP A 212 27.98 29.00 -13.17
CA ASP A 212 28.90 28.24 -12.31
C ASP A 212 28.38 26.83 -12.02
N GLU A 213 27.08 26.69 -11.73
CA GLU A 213 26.42 25.40 -11.51
C GLU A 213 26.51 24.50 -12.75
N LEU A 214 26.24 25.09 -13.93
CA LEU A 214 26.35 24.37 -15.21
C LEU A 214 27.80 23.95 -15.49
N ALA A 215 28.76 24.85 -15.30
CA ALA A 215 30.17 24.57 -15.51
C ALA A 215 30.67 23.45 -14.59
N GLN A 216 30.27 23.45 -13.33
CA GLN A 216 30.61 22.41 -12.36
C GLN A 216 30.03 21.04 -12.76
N ALA A 217 28.76 21.01 -13.16
CA ALA A 217 28.11 19.77 -13.58
C ALA A 217 28.76 19.18 -14.84
N LEU A 218 29.07 20.02 -15.84
CA LEU A 218 29.77 19.59 -17.06
C LEU A 218 31.20 19.14 -16.79
N ALA A 219 31.93 19.80 -15.89
CA ALA A 219 33.26 19.34 -15.48
C ALA A 219 33.21 17.94 -14.84
N GLY A 220 32.17 17.64 -14.06
CA GLY A 220 31.93 16.30 -13.52
C GLY A 220 31.66 15.26 -14.61
N VAL A 221 30.86 15.63 -15.62
CA VAL A 221 30.57 14.78 -16.79
C VAL A 221 31.84 14.52 -17.60
N ASP A 222 32.61 15.54 -17.91
CA ASP A 222 33.89 15.46 -18.61
C ASP A 222 34.84 14.49 -17.89
N ALA A 223 35.04 14.70 -16.59
CA ALA A 223 35.93 13.85 -15.79
C ALA A 223 35.45 12.39 -15.70
N PHE A 224 34.15 12.14 -15.82
CA PHE A 224 33.61 10.78 -15.84
C PHE A 224 33.83 10.10 -17.20
N ILE A 225 33.62 10.82 -18.30
CA ILE A 225 33.88 10.33 -19.67
C ILE A 225 35.38 10.01 -19.81
N ASP A 226 36.25 10.94 -19.44
CA ASP A 226 37.71 10.78 -19.53
C ASP A 226 38.17 9.55 -18.73
N ALA A 227 37.65 9.36 -17.51
CA ALA A 227 37.99 8.21 -16.68
C ALA A 227 37.47 6.88 -17.26
N ALA A 228 36.26 6.85 -17.82
CA ALA A 228 35.68 5.65 -18.42
C ALA A 228 36.50 5.21 -19.65
N HIS A 229 36.80 6.16 -20.54
CA HIS A 229 37.61 5.89 -21.74
C HIS A 229 39.03 5.48 -21.38
N ALA A 230 39.66 6.12 -20.38
CA ALA A 230 40.98 5.71 -19.87
C ALA A 230 40.98 4.28 -19.30
N ALA A 231 39.85 3.84 -18.72
CA ALA A 231 39.65 2.47 -18.26
C ALA A 231 39.24 1.48 -19.38
N GLY A 232 39.22 1.93 -20.64
CA GLY A 232 38.85 1.10 -21.80
C GLY A 232 37.35 0.83 -21.93
N ARG A 233 36.50 1.61 -21.23
CA ARG A 233 35.04 1.45 -21.24
C ARG A 233 34.39 2.40 -22.23
N LYS A 234 33.25 2.00 -22.79
CA LYS A 234 32.37 2.88 -23.58
C LYS A 234 31.40 3.63 -22.68
N VAL A 235 30.89 4.78 -23.10
CA VAL A 235 29.95 5.60 -22.34
C VAL A 235 28.55 5.57 -22.98
N LEU A 236 27.60 4.99 -22.27
CA LEU A 236 26.17 5.04 -22.59
C LEU A 236 25.52 6.21 -21.85
N VAL A 237 24.77 7.02 -22.57
CA VAL A 237 23.93 8.07 -21.99
C VAL A 237 22.48 7.61 -21.96
N ILE A 238 21.79 7.75 -20.84
CA ILE A 238 20.33 7.60 -20.73
C ILE A 238 19.80 8.93 -20.18
N ASP A 239 19.12 9.72 -21.02
CA ASP A 239 18.82 11.13 -20.72
C ASP A 239 17.34 11.46 -20.88
N ASP A 240 16.77 12.08 -19.84
CA ASP A 240 15.47 12.75 -19.87
C ASP A 240 15.65 14.25 -20.16
N GLY A 241 15.87 14.58 -21.42
CA GLY A 241 16.02 15.95 -21.88
C GLY A 241 17.14 16.19 -22.89
N GLY A 242 17.90 15.18 -23.28
CA GLY A 242 18.87 15.24 -24.38
C GLY A 242 19.99 16.24 -24.21
N LEU A 243 20.33 16.62 -22.98
CA LEU A 243 21.37 17.60 -22.70
C LEU A 243 22.76 17.03 -22.90
N ILE A 244 22.98 15.80 -22.43
CA ILE A 244 24.29 15.16 -22.55
C ILE A 244 24.52 14.77 -24.02
N ALA A 245 23.55 14.13 -24.65
CA ALA A 245 23.68 13.75 -26.07
C ALA A 245 23.85 14.97 -27.00
N GLN A 246 23.19 16.11 -26.70
CA GLN A 246 23.39 17.36 -27.44
C GLN A 246 24.82 17.92 -27.32
N GLY A 247 25.46 17.80 -26.15
CA GLY A 247 26.81 18.32 -25.94
C GLY A 247 27.92 17.39 -26.43
N TYR A 248 27.70 16.08 -26.31
CA TYR A 248 28.75 15.05 -26.41
C TYR A 248 28.53 14.03 -27.53
N GLY A 249 27.42 14.12 -28.28
CA GLY A 249 27.05 13.16 -29.34
C GLY A 249 27.49 13.54 -30.75
N HIS A 250 28.31 14.58 -30.90
CA HIS A 250 28.72 15.13 -32.20
C HIS A 250 30.23 14.94 -32.43
N ALA A 251 30.65 14.88 -33.70
CA ALA A 251 32.04 14.64 -34.06
C ALA A 251 33.01 15.71 -33.53
N ASP A 252 32.56 16.97 -33.43
CA ASP A 252 33.36 18.10 -32.98
C ASP A 252 33.25 18.36 -31.46
N ALA A 253 32.56 17.49 -30.72
CA ALA A 253 32.42 17.64 -29.27
C ALA A 253 33.79 17.49 -28.56
N SER A 254 33.99 18.25 -27.48
CA SER A 254 35.26 18.26 -26.73
C SER A 254 35.58 16.90 -26.10
N ARG A 255 34.54 16.14 -25.76
CA ARG A 255 34.57 14.70 -25.44
C ARG A 255 33.41 14.06 -26.17
N GLN A 256 33.55 12.78 -26.48
CA GLN A 256 32.49 12.02 -27.14
C GLN A 256 31.95 10.96 -26.20
N VAL A 257 30.63 10.81 -26.16
CA VAL A 257 30.00 9.60 -25.63
C VAL A 257 29.85 8.58 -26.78
N ASP A 258 29.53 7.32 -26.49
CA ASP A 258 29.53 6.25 -27.50
C ASP A 258 28.13 5.93 -28.03
N ALA A 259 27.10 6.10 -27.20
CA ALA A 259 25.71 5.87 -27.57
C ALA A 259 24.76 6.59 -26.61
N ALA A 260 23.52 6.87 -27.03
CA ALA A 260 22.51 7.47 -26.15
C ALA A 260 21.11 6.86 -26.29
N LEU A 261 20.35 6.89 -25.19
CA LEU A 261 18.93 6.60 -25.11
C LEU A 261 18.19 7.88 -24.69
N GLU A 262 17.40 8.47 -25.58
CA GLU A 262 16.64 9.68 -25.29
C GLU A 262 15.20 9.36 -24.87
N LEU A 263 14.80 9.87 -23.69
CA LEU A 263 13.54 9.55 -23.03
C LEU A 263 12.41 10.56 -23.35
N THR A 264 12.73 11.73 -23.91
CA THR A 264 11.77 12.82 -24.16
C THR A 264 11.77 13.39 -25.58
N VAL A 265 10.60 13.86 -26.01
CA VAL A 265 10.44 14.53 -27.31
C VAL A 265 11.17 15.88 -27.33
N SER A 266 11.22 16.60 -26.20
CA SER A 266 11.97 17.86 -26.09
C SER A 266 13.47 17.64 -26.18
N GLY A 267 13.99 16.55 -25.60
CA GLY A 267 15.40 16.16 -25.75
C GLY A 267 15.76 15.83 -27.19
N LEU A 268 14.91 15.09 -27.92
CA LEU A 268 15.13 14.84 -29.35
C LEU A 268 15.18 16.13 -30.18
N LYS A 269 14.29 17.09 -29.91
CA LYS A 269 14.32 18.40 -30.57
C LYS A 269 15.63 19.13 -30.30
N ARG A 270 16.12 19.06 -29.06
CA ARG A 270 17.37 19.68 -28.64
C ARG A 270 18.59 19.04 -29.31
N ILE A 271 18.64 17.71 -29.34
CA ILE A 271 19.68 16.95 -30.05
C ILE A 271 19.68 17.30 -31.53
N ALA A 272 18.51 17.31 -32.18
CA ALA A 272 18.38 17.66 -33.60
C ALA A 272 18.81 19.10 -33.90
N ALA A 273 18.53 20.04 -32.98
CA ALA A 273 18.93 21.44 -33.12
C ALA A 273 20.44 21.68 -33.00
N ALA A 274 21.18 20.78 -32.34
CA ALA A 274 22.63 20.90 -32.18
C ALA A 274 23.44 20.40 -33.39
N GLY A 275 22.82 19.67 -34.33
CA GLY A 275 23.45 19.27 -35.59
C GLY A 275 23.51 17.76 -35.79
N PRO A 276 24.30 17.28 -36.78
CA PRO A 276 24.40 15.85 -37.10
C PRO A 276 25.12 15.07 -35.98
N LEU A 277 24.54 13.94 -35.58
CA LEU A 277 25.12 13.05 -34.58
C LEU A 277 26.24 12.18 -35.18
N SER A 278 27.28 11.91 -34.40
CA SER A 278 28.32 10.90 -34.69
C SER A 278 28.08 9.56 -34.00
N ILE A 279 27.05 9.48 -33.15
CA ILE A 279 26.68 8.29 -32.38
C ILE A 279 25.28 7.78 -32.72
N PRO A 280 24.97 6.49 -32.48
CA PRO A 280 23.60 6.01 -32.51
C PRO A 280 22.83 6.48 -31.27
N VAL A 281 21.59 6.95 -31.50
CA VAL A 281 20.67 7.38 -30.44
C VAL A 281 19.36 6.62 -30.56
N PHE A 282 18.99 5.86 -29.54
CA PHE A 282 17.68 5.21 -29.48
C PHE A 282 16.63 6.19 -28.98
N ASN A 283 15.53 6.31 -29.73
CA ASN A 283 14.40 7.15 -29.40
C ASN A 283 13.36 6.35 -28.61
N LEU A 284 13.45 6.38 -27.29
CA LEU A 284 12.43 5.79 -26.43
C LEU A 284 11.21 6.72 -26.29
N ALA A 285 11.40 8.03 -26.44
CA ALA A 285 10.37 9.06 -26.28
C ALA A 285 9.13 8.87 -27.18
N ARG A 286 9.33 8.31 -28.38
CA ARG A 286 8.26 8.05 -29.37
C ARG A 286 7.96 6.56 -29.56
N SER A 287 8.51 5.70 -28.71
CA SER A 287 8.22 4.26 -28.73
C SER A 287 6.75 3.98 -28.41
N ALA A 288 6.24 2.86 -28.92
CA ALA A 288 4.91 2.36 -28.57
C ALA A 288 4.77 2.16 -27.06
N LEU A 289 5.84 1.71 -26.40
CA LEU A 289 5.89 1.56 -24.94
C LEU A 289 5.60 2.88 -24.21
N LYS A 290 6.30 3.99 -24.55
CA LYS A 290 6.06 5.29 -23.90
C LYS A 290 4.65 5.80 -24.18
N THR A 291 4.20 5.74 -25.43
CA THR A 291 2.90 6.30 -25.83
C THR A 291 1.70 5.55 -25.24
N ASN A 292 1.76 4.22 -25.22
CA ASN A 292 0.62 3.38 -24.87
C ASN A 292 0.60 2.99 -23.38
N LEU A 293 1.76 2.80 -22.74
CA LEU A 293 1.84 2.41 -21.32
C LEU A 293 2.38 3.53 -20.43
N GLY A 294 3.35 4.33 -20.89
CA GLY A 294 3.95 5.40 -20.08
C GLY A 294 3.06 6.63 -19.88
N TYR A 295 2.52 7.21 -20.96
CA TYR A 295 1.72 8.45 -20.87
C TYR A 295 0.41 8.35 -20.09
N PRO A 296 -0.33 7.21 -20.09
CA PRO A 296 -1.47 7.03 -19.19
C PRO A 296 -1.09 7.20 -17.71
N GLU A 297 0.02 6.60 -17.29
CA GLU A 297 0.54 6.65 -15.91
C GLU A 297 1.07 8.04 -15.55
N ILE A 298 1.73 8.73 -16.50
CA ILE A 298 2.10 10.14 -16.35
C ILE A 298 0.84 10.99 -16.13
N ALA A 299 -0.20 10.83 -16.96
CA ALA A 299 -1.43 11.60 -16.86
C ALA A 299 -2.19 11.34 -15.54
N ASP A 300 -2.23 10.08 -15.07
CA ASP A 300 -2.77 9.75 -13.74
C ASP A 300 -1.99 10.46 -12.62
N SER A 301 -0.64 10.37 -12.64
CA SER A 301 0.21 11.03 -11.65
C SER A 301 -0.03 12.55 -11.60
N CYS A 302 -0.19 13.17 -12.77
CA CYS A 302 -0.52 14.58 -12.92
C CYS A 302 -1.86 14.91 -12.25
N LEU A 303 -2.90 14.12 -12.51
CA LEU A 303 -4.23 14.36 -11.97
C LEU A 303 -4.31 14.12 -10.46
N ARG A 304 -3.70 13.03 -9.97
CA ARG A 304 -3.65 12.72 -8.54
C ARG A 304 -2.93 13.82 -7.77
N ARG A 305 -1.76 14.27 -8.25
CA ARG A 305 -1.02 15.34 -7.59
C ARG A 305 -1.76 16.68 -7.60
N LEU A 306 -2.44 16.99 -8.71
CA LEU A 306 -3.32 18.15 -8.79
C LEU A 306 -4.46 18.10 -7.76
N ARG A 307 -5.09 16.93 -7.54
CA ARG A 307 -6.14 16.78 -6.53
C ARG A 307 -5.58 16.91 -5.12
N GLU A 308 -4.42 16.31 -4.83
CA GLU A 308 -3.74 16.38 -3.54
C GLU A 308 -3.41 17.83 -3.13
N LEU A 309 -2.97 18.66 -4.09
CA LEU A 309 -2.58 20.05 -3.85
C LEU A 309 -3.77 21.03 -3.84
N LEU A 310 -4.96 20.57 -4.22
CA LEU A 310 -6.17 21.38 -4.27
C LEU A 310 -7.30 20.87 -3.37
N PRO A 311 -7.06 20.55 -2.08
CA PRO A 311 -8.07 19.99 -1.20
C PRO A 311 -9.22 20.97 -0.90
N ALA A 312 -8.95 22.28 -0.97
CA ALA A 312 -9.93 23.34 -0.71
C ALA A 312 -10.55 23.95 -1.98
N VAL A 313 -10.15 23.51 -3.19
CA VAL A 313 -10.61 24.11 -4.45
C VAL A 313 -11.58 23.17 -5.16
N LYS A 314 -12.86 23.57 -5.24
CA LYS A 314 -13.87 22.84 -6.01
C LYS A 314 -13.66 23.05 -7.51
N VAL A 315 -13.22 22.00 -8.23
CA VAL A 315 -13.10 22.02 -9.70
C VAL A 315 -14.27 21.34 -10.42
N ILE A 316 -14.93 20.38 -9.78
CA ILE A 316 -16.01 19.59 -10.40
C ILE A 316 -17.20 20.52 -10.69
N GLY A 317 -17.68 20.49 -11.93
CA GLY A 317 -18.71 21.39 -12.47
C GLY A 317 -18.20 22.78 -12.88
N ARG A 318 -16.92 23.10 -12.63
CA ARG A 318 -16.31 24.39 -12.96
C ARG A 318 -15.55 24.32 -14.28
N THR A 319 -15.28 25.49 -14.85
CA THR A 319 -14.51 25.62 -16.08
C THR A 319 -13.03 25.40 -15.83
N VAL A 320 -12.43 24.50 -16.61
CA VAL A 320 -10.99 24.22 -16.63
C VAL A 320 -10.47 24.45 -18.03
N LEU A 321 -9.34 25.14 -18.16
CA LEU A 321 -8.70 25.43 -19.43
C LEU A 321 -7.44 24.57 -19.58
N VAL A 322 -7.41 23.67 -20.55
CA VAL A 322 -6.23 22.86 -20.88
C VAL A 322 -5.49 23.52 -22.03
N LEU A 323 -4.21 23.82 -21.80
CA LEU A 323 -3.30 24.48 -22.72
C LEU A 323 -2.38 23.43 -23.35
N GLY A 324 -2.55 23.21 -24.65
CA GLY A 324 -1.96 22.11 -25.39
C GLY A 324 -2.87 20.87 -25.40
N TYR A 325 -3.11 20.29 -26.58
CA TYR A 325 -3.90 19.06 -26.77
C TYR A 325 -3.07 17.94 -27.42
N GLY A 326 -1.79 17.86 -27.05
CA GLY A 326 -0.92 16.73 -27.41
C GLY A 326 -1.21 15.46 -26.62
N THR A 327 -0.24 14.54 -26.56
CA THR A 327 -0.38 13.23 -25.89
C THR A 327 -0.78 13.33 -24.41
N LEU A 328 -0.20 14.28 -23.66
CA LEU A 328 -0.55 14.49 -22.25
C LEU A 328 -1.84 15.32 -22.12
N GLY A 329 -1.94 16.43 -22.84
CA GLY A 329 -3.08 17.36 -22.76
C GLY A 329 -4.42 16.70 -23.09
N SER A 330 -4.48 15.88 -24.14
CA SER A 330 -5.70 15.14 -24.51
C SER A 330 -6.18 14.19 -23.40
N ARG A 331 -5.24 13.50 -22.74
CA ARG A 331 -5.53 12.58 -21.63
C ARG A 331 -6.01 13.32 -20.38
N LEU A 332 -5.36 14.42 -20.03
CA LEU A 332 -5.80 15.26 -18.90
C LEU A 332 -7.16 15.89 -19.17
N ALA A 333 -7.42 16.37 -20.39
CA ALA A 333 -8.71 16.91 -20.78
C ALA A 333 -9.83 15.87 -20.66
N ALA A 334 -9.60 14.65 -21.14
CA ALA A 334 -10.54 13.55 -21.01
C ALA A 334 -10.80 13.18 -19.55
N ALA A 335 -9.74 13.04 -18.74
CA ALA A 335 -9.85 12.66 -17.32
C ALA A 335 -10.54 13.73 -16.47
N LEU A 336 -10.22 15.01 -16.67
CA LEU A 336 -10.88 16.13 -15.99
C LEU A 336 -12.36 16.22 -16.38
N ARG A 337 -12.70 15.98 -17.65
CA ARG A 337 -14.09 15.89 -18.10
C ARG A 337 -14.82 14.72 -17.45
N ALA A 338 -14.19 13.55 -17.36
CA ALA A 338 -14.75 12.37 -16.70
C ALA A 338 -15.01 12.60 -15.20
N GLN A 339 -14.20 13.43 -14.54
CA GLN A 339 -14.45 13.91 -13.17
C GLN A 339 -15.57 14.96 -13.07
N GLY A 340 -16.18 15.38 -14.18
CA GLY A 340 -17.27 16.35 -14.22
C GLY A 340 -16.82 17.81 -14.39
N CYS A 341 -15.57 18.08 -14.78
CA CYS A 341 -15.13 19.44 -15.11
C CYS A 341 -15.66 19.88 -16.49
N ARG A 342 -15.91 21.18 -16.65
CA ARG A 342 -16.22 21.79 -17.94
C ARG A 342 -14.91 22.16 -18.63
N VAL A 343 -14.37 21.22 -19.40
CA VAL A 343 -13.04 21.36 -20.01
C VAL A 343 -13.10 22.10 -21.34
N HIS A 344 -12.31 23.16 -21.45
CA HIS A 344 -12.04 23.94 -22.65
C HIS A 344 -10.57 23.74 -23.05
N VAL A 345 -10.27 23.78 -24.35
CA VAL A 345 -8.93 23.47 -24.89
C VAL A 345 -8.39 24.65 -25.70
N VAL A 346 -7.11 24.94 -25.51
CA VAL A 346 -6.35 25.90 -26.33
C VAL A 346 -5.18 25.18 -26.98
N ASP A 347 -5.02 25.34 -28.28
CA ASP A 347 -3.87 24.82 -29.03
C ASP A 347 -3.66 25.66 -30.30
N PRO A 348 -2.41 26.00 -30.68
CA PRO A 348 -2.16 26.68 -31.96
C PRO A 348 -2.36 25.77 -33.18
N ALA A 349 -2.23 24.45 -33.04
CA ALA A 349 -2.29 23.51 -34.14
C ALA A 349 -3.75 23.18 -34.54
N PRO A 350 -4.17 23.44 -35.79
CA PRO A 350 -5.55 23.21 -36.22
C PRO A 350 -6.04 21.77 -36.03
N LEU A 351 -5.20 20.77 -36.29
CA LEU A 351 -5.59 19.36 -36.12
C LEU A 351 -5.85 19.00 -34.66
N ALA A 352 -5.05 19.54 -33.73
CA ALA A 352 -5.25 19.30 -32.30
C ALA A 352 -6.58 19.91 -31.82
N LEU A 353 -6.93 21.10 -32.32
CA LEU A 353 -8.23 21.73 -32.06
C LEU A 353 -9.39 20.91 -32.66
N ILE A 354 -9.28 20.44 -33.90
CA ILE A 354 -10.32 19.61 -34.51
C ILE A 354 -10.54 18.33 -33.68
N ALA A 355 -9.47 17.64 -33.30
CA ALA A 355 -9.55 16.44 -32.46
C ALA A 355 -10.19 16.72 -31.10
N ALA A 356 -9.83 17.83 -30.44
CA ALA A 356 -10.44 18.24 -29.18
C ALA A 356 -11.94 18.56 -29.32
N ALA A 357 -12.33 19.22 -30.41
CA ALA A 357 -13.72 19.53 -30.71
C ALA A 357 -14.56 18.28 -30.95
N GLU A 358 -14.04 17.32 -31.72
CA GLU A 358 -14.69 16.02 -31.96
C GLU A 358 -14.78 15.17 -30.68
N ALA A 359 -13.83 15.32 -29.76
CA ALA A 359 -13.90 14.74 -28.41
C ALA A 359 -14.87 15.49 -27.45
N GLY A 360 -15.55 16.55 -27.93
CA GLY A 360 -16.60 17.26 -27.20
C GLY A 360 -16.10 18.40 -26.31
N HIS A 361 -14.90 18.92 -26.55
CA HIS A 361 -14.36 20.09 -25.86
C HIS A 361 -14.53 21.37 -26.69
N PRO A 362 -15.01 22.50 -26.14
CA PRO A 362 -14.89 23.79 -26.80
C PRO A 362 -13.42 24.19 -26.97
N THR A 363 -13.07 24.74 -28.13
CA THR A 363 -11.68 24.95 -28.53
C THR A 363 -11.38 26.40 -28.93
N TYR A 364 -10.17 26.88 -28.64
CA TYR A 364 -9.70 28.23 -28.96
C TYR A 364 -8.29 28.21 -29.52
N ARG A 365 -7.97 29.16 -30.42
CA ARG A 365 -6.61 29.28 -31.00
C ARG A 365 -5.62 29.96 -30.06
N THR A 366 -6.11 30.86 -29.21
CA THR A 366 -5.28 31.62 -28.26
C THR A 366 -5.88 31.58 -26.86
N VAL A 367 -5.04 31.74 -25.84
CA VAL A 367 -5.50 31.84 -24.44
C VAL A 367 -6.37 33.07 -24.24
N GLY A 368 -6.02 34.20 -24.87
CA GLY A 368 -6.83 35.42 -24.81
C GLY A 368 -8.26 35.24 -25.34
N ASP A 369 -8.45 34.50 -26.44
CA ASP A 369 -9.80 34.18 -26.96
C ASP A 369 -10.60 33.33 -25.97
N ALA A 370 -9.94 32.36 -25.34
CA ALA A 370 -10.57 31.51 -24.33
C ALA A 370 -10.98 32.32 -23.10
N LEU A 371 -10.10 33.17 -22.56
CA LEU A 371 -10.34 33.99 -21.36
C LEU A 371 -11.43 35.06 -21.58
N ARG A 372 -11.60 35.56 -22.82
CA ARG A 372 -12.75 36.41 -23.18
C ARG A 372 -14.07 35.65 -23.17
N SER A 373 -14.04 34.36 -23.47
CA SER A 373 -15.23 33.53 -23.63
C SER A 373 -15.67 32.86 -22.33
N VAL A 374 -14.71 32.46 -21.48
CA VAL A 374 -14.95 31.75 -20.23
C VAL A 374 -14.02 32.22 -19.12
N ARG A 375 -14.46 32.05 -17.87
CA ARG A 375 -13.64 32.31 -16.68
C ARG A 375 -13.21 30.98 -16.03
N PRO A 376 -12.03 30.43 -16.37
CA PRO A 376 -11.55 29.20 -15.77
C PRO A 376 -11.13 29.40 -14.31
N ILE A 377 -11.40 28.40 -13.46
CA ILE A 377 -10.82 28.36 -12.09
C ILE A 377 -9.42 27.72 -12.09
N LEU A 378 -9.14 26.90 -13.11
CA LEU A 378 -7.91 26.13 -13.25
C LEU A 378 -7.44 26.20 -14.69
N LEU A 379 -6.16 26.52 -14.88
CA LEU A 379 -5.43 26.42 -16.14
C LEU A 379 -4.42 25.28 -16.01
N VAL A 380 -4.40 24.36 -16.98
CA VAL A 380 -3.52 23.20 -17.02
C VAL A 380 -2.55 23.37 -18.19
N GLY A 381 -1.27 23.52 -17.89
CA GLY A 381 -0.20 23.65 -18.90
C GLY A 381 0.34 22.29 -19.32
N THR A 382 0.39 22.02 -20.62
CA THR A 382 1.01 20.80 -21.19
C THR A 382 1.79 21.07 -22.48
N THR A 383 2.24 22.31 -22.67
CA THR A 383 2.77 22.81 -23.95
C THR A 383 4.26 22.56 -24.10
N GLY A 384 5.00 22.55 -23.00
CA GLY A 384 6.47 22.46 -23.02
C GLY A 384 7.18 23.77 -23.35
N GLU A 385 6.45 24.85 -23.59
CA GLU A 385 6.91 26.23 -23.83
C GLU A 385 6.07 27.19 -22.99
N ASP A 386 6.26 28.52 -23.09
CA ASP A 386 5.36 29.45 -22.38
C ASP A 386 3.94 29.38 -22.95
N ALA A 387 2.98 29.01 -22.10
CA ALA A 387 1.58 28.85 -22.46
C ALA A 387 0.79 30.16 -22.39
N LEU A 388 1.37 31.22 -21.78
CA LEU A 388 0.75 32.53 -21.63
C LEU A 388 1.52 33.59 -22.41
N THR A 389 0.79 34.51 -23.04
CA THR A 389 1.35 35.77 -23.54
C THR A 389 1.14 36.88 -22.48
N PRO A 390 1.89 38.00 -22.54
CA PRO A 390 1.67 39.12 -21.62
C PRO A 390 0.21 39.59 -21.59
N GLU A 391 -0.46 39.65 -22.75
CA GLU A 391 -1.86 40.06 -22.84
C GLU A 391 -2.82 39.04 -22.19
N ALA A 392 -2.45 37.75 -22.21
CA ALA A 392 -3.24 36.71 -21.55
C ALA A 392 -3.10 36.78 -20.02
N VAL A 393 -1.94 37.21 -19.50
CA VAL A 393 -1.70 37.40 -18.06
C VAL A 393 -2.64 38.44 -17.49
N ASP A 394 -2.80 39.59 -18.17
CA ASP A 394 -3.72 40.66 -17.75
C ASP A 394 -5.20 40.22 -17.74
N ALA A 395 -5.54 39.18 -18.51
CA ALA A 395 -6.89 38.64 -18.62
C ALA A 395 -7.17 37.47 -17.66
N LEU A 396 -6.20 37.07 -16.84
CA LEU A 396 -6.37 35.95 -15.90
C LEU A 396 -7.46 36.28 -14.86
N PRO A 397 -8.36 35.33 -14.55
CA PRO A 397 -9.35 35.52 -13.49
C PRO A 397 -8.70 35.61 -12.13
N ASP A 398 -9.28 36.42 -11.25
CA ASP A 398 -8.88 36.47 -9.84
C ASP A 398 -9.08 35.12 -9.14
N GLY A 399 -8.08 34.71 -8.38
CA GLY A 399 -8.02 33.41 -7.73
C GLY A 399 -7.78 32.22 -8.67
N ALA A 400 -7.39 32.46 -9.93
CA ALA A 400 -7.07 31.38 -10.86
C ALA A 400 -5.87 30.55 -10.38
N VAL A 401 -5.98 29.24 -10.53
CA VAL A 401 -4.91 28.28 -10.24
C VAL A 401 -4.27 27.82 -11.54
N LEU A 402 -2.94 27.84 -11.61
CA LEU A 402 -2.16 27.45 -12.77
C LEU A 402 -1.35 26.19 -12.42
N ALA A 403 -1.56 25.11 -13.16
CA ALA A 403 -0.95 23.79 -12.95
C ALA A 403 0.00 23.44 -14.12
N PRO A 404 1.32 23.72 -13.99
CA PRO A 404 2.30 23.40 -15.02
C PRO A 404 2.65 21.90 -15.01
N TYR A 405 2.74 21.27 -16.18
CA TYR A 405 3.29 19.91 -16.34
C TYR A 405 4.54 19.86 -17.23
N ALA A 406 5.05 21.03 -17.60
CA ALA A 406 6.40 21.25 -18.10
C ALA A 406 6.97 22.53 -17.47
N THR A 407 8.30 22.56 -17.31
CA THR A 407 9.03 23.67 -16.65
C THR A 407 8.77 25.06 -17.26
N LYS A 408 8.39 25.13 -18.54
CA LYS A 408 8.16 26.40 -19.24
C LYS A 408 6.71 26.86 -19.27
N ASP A 409 5.71 26.04 -18.92
CA ASP A 409 4.30 26.34 -19.20
C ASP A 409 3.83 27.71 -18.69
N PHE A 410 4.36 28.18 -17.56
CA PHE A 410 4.02 29.49 -16.98
C PHE A 410 5.25 30.31 -16.58
N SER A 411 6.39 30.10 -17.25
CA SER A 411 7.67 30.70 -16.85
C SER A 411 7.70 32.22 -16.99
N LEU A 412 6.87 32.80 -17.87
CA LEU A 412 6.68 34.25 -18.00
C LEU A 412 6.39 34.95 -16.66
N LEU A 413 5.60 34.33 -15.76
CA LEU A 413 5.30 34.92 -14.44
C LEU A 413 6.53 34.98 -13.52
N ALA A 414 7.42 34.01 -13.62
CA ALA A 414 8.67 33.97 -12.84
C ALA A 414 9.80 34.79 -13.48
N ALA A 415 9.76 34.98 -14.80
CA ALA A 415 10.75 35.73 -15.55
C ALA A 415 10.59 37.25 -15.39
N ASP A 416 9.38 37.75 -15.12
CA ASP A 416 9.14 39.16 -14.84
C ASP A 416 9.64 39.53 -13.43
N PRO A 417 10.65 40.43 -13.30
CA PRO A 417 11.21 40.78 -11.99
C PRO A 417 10.21 41.44 -11.04
N ALA A 418 9.21 42.17 -11.57
CA ALA A 418 8.19 42.81 -10.75
C ALA A 418 7.24 41.77 -10.15
N PHE A 419 6.86 40.76 -10.94
CA PHE A 419 6.02 39.66 -10.46
C PHE A 419 6.79 38.75 -9.51
N ALA A 420 8.05 38.43 -9.83
CA ALA A 420 8.91 37.61 -9.00
C ALA A 420 9.17 38.25 -7.62
N ALA A 421 9.38 39.57 -7.57
CA ALA A 421 9.59 40.30 -6.31
C ALA A 421 8.32 40.36 -5.44
N ALA A 422 7.14 40.36 -6.05
CA ALA A 422 5.86 40.37 -5.37
C ALA A 422 5.30 38.96 -5.07
N ALA A 423 6.00 37.90 -5.48
CA ALA A 423 5.53 36.53 -5.33
C ALA A 423 5.67 36.05 -3.88
N GLU A 424 4.61 35.43 -3.35
CA GLU A 424 4.58 34.80 -2.04
C GLU A 424 4.73 33.28 -2.18
N GLU A 425 5.69 32.68 -1.47
CA GLU A 425 5.76 31.22 -1.36
C GLU A 425 4.61 30.72 -0.48
N ILE A 426 3.86 29.75 -0.98
CA ILE A 426 2.86 29.00 -0.22
C ILE A 426 3.47 27.62 0.07
N PRO A 427 3.92 27.36 1.31
CA PRO A 427 4.61 26.13 1.67
C PRO A 427 3.82 24.89 1.25
N GLY A 428 4.48 23.98 0.54
CA GLY A 428 3.90 22.72 0.07
C GLY A 428 2.89 22.85 -1.07
N VAL A 429 2.68 24.05 -1.64
CA VAL A 429 1.73 24.30 -2.73
C VAL A 429 2.40 24.88 -3.97
N GLY A 430 3.17 25.96 -3.83
CA GLY A 430 3.79 26.68 -4.94
C GLY A 430 3.93 28.18 -4.63
N ARG A 431 3.64 29.04 -5.61
CA ARG A 431 3.77 30.50 -5.47
C ARG A 431 2.51 31.25 -5.86
N ARG A 432 2.15 32.26 -5.07
CA ARG A 432 1.10 33.23 -5.42
C ARG A 432 1.74 34.48 -6.01
N TYR A 433 1.20 34.92 -7.13
CA TYR A 433 1.62 36.12 -7.83
C TYR A 433 0.51 37.15 -7.77
N ARG A 434 0.89 38.40 -7.48
CA ARG A 434 -0.01 39.55 -7.58
C ARG A 434 0.30 40.32 -8.86
N LEU A 435 -0.67 40.36 -9.77
CA LEU A 435 -0.56 41.01 -11.08
C LEU A 435 -0.77 42.54 -10.95
N PRO A 436 -0.37 43.35 -11.94
CA PRO A 436 -0.52 44.82 -11.91
C PRO A 436 -1.98 45.27 -11.80
N SER A 437 -2.91 44.46 -12.30
CA SER A 437 -4.36 44.67 -12.17
C SER A 437 -4.87 44.55 -10.73
N GLY A 438 -4.05 44.03 -9.81
CA GLY A 438 -4.45 43.66 -8.45
C GLY A 438 -4.97 42.23 -8.32
N THR A 439 -5.11 41.50 -9.43
CA THR A 439 -5.50 40.08 -9.50
C THR A 439 -4.46 39.20 -8.83
N GLU A 440 -4.91 38.21 -8.06
CA GLU A 440 -4.03 37.17 -7.50
C GLU A 440 -4.20 35.84 -8.22
N VAL A 441 -3.09 35.23 -8.60
CA VAL A 441 -3.06 33.90 -9.23
C VAL A 441 -2.07 32.99 -8.51
N THR A 442 -2.36 31.70 -8.44
CA THR A 442 -1.49 30.72 -7.76
C THR A 442 -0.92 29.74 -8.78
N VAL A 443 0.41 29.73 -8.93
CA VAL A 443 1.14 28.74 -9.74
C VAL A 443 1.57 27.60 -8.83
N LEU A 444 1.08 26.40 -9.12
CA LEU A 444 1.41 25.21 -8.33
C LEU A 444 2.82 24.71 -8.66
N GLY A 445 3.44 24.05 -7.67
CA GLY A 445 4.72 23.34 -7.83
C GLY A 445 5.90 24.22 -8.24
N ASP A 446 5.90 25.48 -7.81
CA ASP A 446 6.92 26.48 -8.11
C ASP A 446 7.15 26.71 -9.61
N GLY A 447 6.11 26.49 -10.44
CA GLY A 447 6.19 26.66 -11.90
C GLY A 447 6.83 25.48 -12.65
N ARG A 448 7.25 24.43 -11.95
CA ARG A 448 7.84 23.21 -12.54
C ARG A 448 6.79 22.12 -12.76
N SER A 449 7.21 20.95 -13.23
CA SER A 449 6.29 19.83 -13.48
C SER A 449 5.59 19.39 -12.19
N LEU A 450 4.30 19.72 -12.08
CA LEU A 450 3.52 19.60 -10.85
C LEU A 450 3.49 18.17 -10.30
N ASN A 451 3.43 17.17 -11.17
CA ASN A 451 3.36 15.76 -10.77
C ASN A 451 4.59 15.29 -9.96
N LEU A 452 5.73 15.96 -10.12
CA LEU A 452 6.99 15.68 -9.44
C LEU A 452 7.20 16.54 -8.19
N PHE A 453 6.40 17.59 -7.99
CA PHE A 453 6.57 18.51 -6.87
C PHE A 453 6.19 17.84 -5.53
N GLU A 454 7.19 17.65 -4.66
CA GLU A 454 7.14 16.97 -3.36
C GLU A 454 6.43 15.60 -3.41
N SER A 455 6.63 14.91 -4.54
CA SER A 455 5.94 13.68 -4.90
C SER A 455 6.93 12.68 -5.51
N ASP A 456 6.68 11.39 -5.34
CA ASP A 456 7.35 10.32 -6.10
C ASP A 456 6.70 10.10 -7.49
N ALA A 457 5.72 10.93 -7.85
CA ALA A 457 5.01 10.95 -9.11
C ALA A 457 4.34 9.61 -9.44
N ILE A 458 4.93 8.83 -10.34
CA ILE A 458 4.34 7.60 -10.89
C ILE A 458 4.66 6.44 -9.95
N PRO A 459 3.67 5.65 -9.52
CA PRO A 459 3.91 4.46 -8.70
C PRO A 459 4.88 3.48 -9.38
N ASN A 460 5.68 2.76 -8.59
CA ASN A 460 6.68 1.82 -9.13
C ASN A 460 6.07 0.80 -10.10
N GLN A 461 4.91 0.21 -9.76
CA GLN A 461 4.20 -0.72 -10.65
C GLN A 461 3.68 -0.07 -11.94
N GLY A 462 3.27 1.20 -11.88
CA GLY A 462 2.82 1.95 -13.05
C GLY A 462 3.97 2.25 -14.02
N TYR A 463 5.20 2.41 -13.51
CA TYR A 463 6.37 2.69 -14.34
C TYR A 463 7.27 1.46 -14.62
N ASP A 464 6.88 0.28 -14.14
CA ASP A 464 7.67 -0.95 -14.23
C ASP A 464 7.99 -1.34 -15.68
N ALA A 465 6.96 -1.47 -16.52
CA ALA A 465 7.14 -1.81 -17.93
C ALA A 465 8.02 -0.79 -18.67
N TYR A 466 7.89 0.50 -18.33
CA TYR A 466 8.71 1.54 -18.95
C TYR A 466 10.18 1.40 -18.56
N ARG A 467 10.50 1.22 -17.27
CA ARG A 467 11.89 1.02 -16.81
C ARG A 467 12.48 -0.29 -17.32
N ALA A 468 11.69 -1.37 -17.36
CA ALA A 468 12.10 -2.63 -17.97
C ALA A 468 12.45 -2.44 -19.45
N GLY A 469 11.60 -1.75 -20.21
CA GLY A 469 11.84 -1.41 -21.61
C GLY A 469 13.07 -0.52 -21.81
N THR A 470 13.32 0.45 -20.93
CA THR A 470 14.56 1.25 -20.94
C THR A 470 15.79 0.36 -20.78
N LEU A 471 15.77 -0.61 -19.85
CA LEU A 471 16.89 -1.52 -19.62
C LEU A 471 17.12 -2.43 -20.83
N ILE A 472 16.04 -2.97 -21.40
CA ILE A 472 16.07 -3.81 -22.60
C ILE A 472 16.66 -3.03 -23.79
N ALA A 473 16.21 -1.80 -24.00
CA ALA A 473 16.72 -0.94 -25.07
C ALA A 473 18.20 -0.57 -24.85
N ALA A 474 18.61 -0.30 -23.61
CA ALA A 474 20.01 -0.05 -23.25
C ALA A 474 20.91 -1.25 -23.57
N LYS A 475 20.51 -2.47 -23.15
CA LYS A 475 21.22 -3.72 -23.46
C LYS A 475 21.38 -3.92 -24.97
N ALA A 476 20.30 -3.75 -25.72
CA ALA A 476 20.33 -3.91 -27.18
C ALA A 476 21.23 -2.86 -27.87
N LEU A 477 21.17 -1.60 -27.42
CA LEU A 477 22.03 -0.53 -27.95
C LEU A 477 23.51 -0.85 -27.70
N CYS A 478 23.86 -1.26 -26.48
CA CYS A 478 25.23 -1.63 -26.13
C CYS A 478 25.74 -2.83 -26.95
N ALA A 479 24.89 -3.83 -27.20
CA ALA A 479 25.23 -5.00 -28.00
C ALA A 479 25.40 -4.68 -29.50
N GLN A 480 24.64 -3.70 -30.02
CA GLN A 480 24.56 -3.42 -31.46
C GLN A 480 25.33 -2.17 -31.90
N VAL A 481 25.94 -1.41 -30.96
CA VAL A 481 26.55 -0.10 -31.22
C VAL A 481 27.52 -0.11 -32.41
N ALA A 482 28.27 -1.20 -32.61
CA ALA A 482 29.25 -1.32 -33.68
C ALA A 482 28.63 -1.45 -35.09
N THR A 483 27.34 -1.82 -35.17
CA THR A 483 26.63 -2.06 -36.43
C THR A 483 25.57 -1.00 -36.74
N LEU A 484 25.19 -0.18 -35.75
CA LEU A 484 24.19 0.87 -35.92
C LEU A 484 24.83 2.11 -36.55
N PRO A 485 24.27 2.68 -37.63
CA PRO A 485 24.77 3.93 -38.16
C PRO A 485 24.46 5.08 -37.19
N PRO A 486 25.25 6.16 -37.21
CA PRO A 486 24.96 7.37 -36.44
C PRO A 486 23.57 7.94 -36.74
N GLY A 487 22.94 8.53 -35.73
CA GLY A 487 21.62 9.15 -35.85
C GLY A 487 20.54 8.50 -34.97
N VAL A 488 19.30 8.94 -35.14
CA VAL A 488 18.18 8.59 -34.27
C VAL A 488 17.43 7.36 -34.81
N HIS A 489 17.29 6.33 -33.97
CA HIS A 489 16.64 5.05 -34.30
C HIS A 489 15.39 4.84 -33.46
N THR A 490 14.24 4.67 -34.09
CA THR A 490 12.96 4.42 -33.38
C THR A 490 12.43 3.01 -33.63
N SER A 491 12.40 2.54 -34.89
CA SER A 491 11.86 1.21 -35.23
C SER A 491 12.57 0.07 -34.50
N VAL A 492 13.91 0.13 -34.43
CA VAL A 492 14.74 -0.85 -33.71
C VAL A 492 14.34 -0.97 -32.24
N VAL A 493 13.94 0.14 -31.61
CA VAL A 493 13.54 0.17 -30.20
C VAL A 493 12.25 -0.63 -30.00
N ASP A 494 11.24 -0.39 -30.83
CA ASP A 494 9.95 -1.11 -30.75
C ASP A 494 10.13 -2.60 -31.08
N ASP A 495 10.97 -2.94 -32.06
CA ASP A 495 11.27 -4.33 -32.44
C ASP A 495 11.93 -5.08 -31.29
N VAL A 496 12.95 -4.48 -30.66
CA VAL A 496 13.66 -5.06 -29.51
C VAL A 496 12.73 -5.23 -28.31
N ILE A 497 11.91 -4.22 -28.00
CA ILE A 497 10.96 -4.30 -26.88
C ILE A 497 9.91 -5.38 -27.14
N THR A 498 9.34 -5.44 -28.34
CA THR A 498 8.35 -6.45 -28.71
C THR A 498 8.95 -7.86 -28.65
N GLY A 499 10.16 -8.05 -29.21
CA GLY A 499 10.87 -9.33 -29.22
C GLY A 499 11.35 -9.81 -27.85
N SER A 500 11.34 -8.95 -26.83
CA SER A 500 11.79 -9.31 -25.48
C SER A 500 10.76 -10.10 -24.64
N GLY A 501 9.51 -10.16 -25.10
CA GLY A 501 8.39 -10.72 -24.32
C GLY A 501 7.89 -9.81 -23.19
N LEU A 502 8.33 -8.54 -23.14
CA LEU A 502 7.93 -7.58 -22.10
C LEU A 502 6.41 -7.37 -22.07
N TYR A 503 5.74 -7.27 -23.22
CA TYR A 503 4.29 -7.04 -23.27
C TYR A 503 3.48 -8.23 -22.79
N ASP A 504 3.90 -9.45 -23.13
CA ASP A 504 3.27 -10.68 -22.64
C ASP A 504 3.45 -10.78 -21.12
N ALA A 505 4.66 -10.53 -20.62
CA ALA A 505 4.92 -10.52 -19.18
C ALA A 505 4.12 -9.42 -18.45
N TYR A 506 3.99 -8.22 -19.04
CA TYR A 506 3.15 -7.15 -18.50
C TYR A 506 1.69 -7.58 -18.42
N TYR A 507 1.17 -8.20 -19.48
CA TYR A 507 -0.17 -8.74 -19.50
C TYR A 507 -0.32 -9.80 -18.40
N ASP A 508 0.55 -10.81 -18.35
CA ASP A 508 0.45 -11.91 -17.39
C ASP A 508 0.55 -11.47 -15.92
N ILE A 509 1.40 -10.48 -15.62
CA ILE A 509 1.64 -10.01 -14.25
C ILE A 509 0.55 -9.04 -13.80
N TYR A 510 0.15 -8.08 -14.66
CA TYR A 510 -0.69 -6.96 -14.24
C TYR A 510 -2.14 -7.03 -14.71
N LEU A 511 -2.44 -7.73 -15.81
CA LEU A 511 -3.75 -7.69 -16.47
C LEU A 511 -4.46 -9.04 -16.51
N ALA A 512 -3.72 -10.12 -16.68
CA ALA A 512 -4.26 -11.47 -16.68
C ALA A 512 -4.76 -11.77 -15.27
N ALA A 513 -6.07 -11.92 -15.13
CA ALA A 513 -6.66 -12.44 -13.91
C ALA A 513 -6.22 -13.90 -13.71
N GLY A 514 -5.08 -14.11 -13.03
CA GLY A 514 -4.63 -15.41 -12.56
C GLY A 514 -3.14 -15.70 -12.68
N ALA A 515 -2.35 -15.28 -11.68
CA ALA A 515 -1.01 -15.84 -11.43
C ALA A 515 -0.64 -15.87 -9.93
N ALA A 516 -1.61 -16.16 -9.06
CA ALA A 516 -1.33 -17.01 -7.91
C ALA A 516 -1.69 -18.44 -8.34
N ALA A 517 -0.75 -19.37 -8.20
CA ALA A 517 -0.77 -20.72 -8.76
C ALA A 517 -2.18 -21.36 -8.82
N ARG A 518 -2.67 -21.62 -10.03
CA ARG A 518 -3.77 -22.58 -10.25
C ARG A 518 -3.22 -23.98 -9.96
N PRO A 519 -3.76 -24.72 -8.98
CA PRO A 519 -3.65 -26.16 -9.03
C PRO A 519 -4.45 -26.62 -10.25
N THR A 520 -3.75 -27.21 -11.21
CA THR A 520 -4.36 -27.98 -12.28
C THR A 520 -5.12 -29.15 -11.66
N SER A 521 -6.45 -29.11 -11.66
CA SER A 521 -7.27 -30.30 -11.94
C SER A 521 -8.67 -29.89 -12.39
N ALA A 522 -9.09 -30.53 -13.48
CA ALA A 522 -10.36 -30.35 -14.13
C ALA A 522 -11.50 -30.96 -13.30
N GLY A 523 -12.61 -30.22 -13.21
CA GLY A 523 -13.91 -30.71 -12.80
C GLY A 523 -14.91 -29.57 -12.95
N SER A 524 -15.81 -29.64 -13.93
CA SER A 524 -16.91 -28.68 -14.06
C SER A 524 -17.83 -28.81 -12.85
N THR A 525 -17.72 -27.90 -11.89
CA THR A 525 -18.58 -27.88 -10.71
C THR A 525 -20.00 -27.41 -11.07
N PRO A 526 -21.06 -27.91 -10.39
CA PRO A 526 -22.44 -27.47 -10.61
C PRO A 526 -22.64 -25.96 -10.49
N LEU A 527 -21.82 -25.28 -9.67
CA LEU A 527 -21.88 -23.84 -9.43
C LEU A 527 -21.64 -22.99 -10.68
N ALA A 528 -20.79 -23.43 -11.61
CA ALA A 528 -20.40 -22.67 -12.81
C ALA A 528 -21.56 -22.42 -13.80
N ARG A 529 -22.73 -23.04 -13.58
CA ARG A 529 -23.93 -22.88 -14.40
C ARG A 529 -25.11 -22.27 -13.63
N MET A 530 -24.92 -21.85 -12.38
CA MET A 530 -25.99 -21.36 -11.52
C MET A 530 -25.98 -19.84 -11.37
N THR A 531 -27.16 -19.27 -11.20
CA THR A 531 -27.33 -17.89 -10.74
C THR A 531 -27.28 -17.86 -9.21
N VAL A 532 -26.34 -17.11 -8.64
CA VAL A 532 -26.21 -16.90 -7.20
C VAL A 532 -26.64 -15.46 -6.88
N CYS A 533 -27.50 -15.29 -5.88
CA CYS A 533 -27.91 -13.97 -5.40
C CYS A 533 -27.30 -13.69 -4.03
N VAL A 534 -26.39 -12.71 -3.96
CA VAL A 534 -25.79 -12.25 -2.70
C VAL A 534 -26.65 -11.15 -2.10
N VAL A 535 -27.16 -11.36 -0.88
CA VAL A 535 -27.98 -10.38 -0.16
C VAL A 535 -27.14 -9.73 0.94
N GLY A 536 -26.86 -8.44 0.82
CA GLY A 536 -25.87 -7.70 1.61
C GLY A 536 -24.49 -7.71 0.96
N TYR A 537 -23.96 -6.53 0.63
CA TYR A 537 -22.69 -6.30 -0.08
C TYR A 537 -21.65 -5.57 0.79
N GLY A 538 -21.70 -5.81 2.10
CA GLY A 538 -20.63 -5.45 3.02
C GLY A 538 -19.37 -6.31 2.83
N THR A 539 -18.50 -6.38 3.84
CA THR A 539 -17.23 -7.13 3.75
C THR A 539 -17.45 -8.62 3.47
N ALA A 540 -18.36 -9.29 4.18
CA ALA A 540 -18.69 -10.71 3.95
C ALA A 540 -19.29 -10.94 2.57
N GLY A 541 -20.30 -10.13 2.19
CA GLY A 541 -20.94 -10.20 0.87
C GLY A 541 -19.97 -10.04 -0.30
N ARG A 542 -19.00 -9.11 -0.19
CA ARG A 542 -17.95 -8.95 -1.20
C ARG A 542 -17.06 -10.20 -1.34
N MET A 543 -16.70 -10.84 -0.22
CA MET A 543 -15.92 -12.07 -0.25
C MET A 543 -16.69 -13.23 -0.89
N HIS A 544 -17.98 -13.37 -0.57
CA HIS A 544 -18.85 -14.37 -1.19
C HIS A 544 -19.02 -14.13 -2.68
N ALA A 545 -19.31 -12.88 -3.07
CA ALA A 545 -19.42 -12.50 -4.48
C ALA A 545 -18.13 -12.86 -5.23
N GLN A 546 -16.96 -12.50 -4.70
CA GLN A 546 -15.69 -12.87 -5.33
C GLN A 546 -15.54 -14.40 -5.48
N LEU A 547 -15.80 -15.17 -4.42
CA LEU A 547 -15.67 -16.62 -4.46
C LEU A 547 -16.61 -17.30 -5.45
N PHE A 548 -17.85 -16.82 -5.55
CA PHE A 548 -18.80 -17.35 -6.50
C PHE A 548 -18.47 -16.94 -7.94
N THR A 549 -17.95 -15.72 -8.16
CA THR A 549 -17.40 -15.30 -9.46
C THR A 549 -16.23 -16.20 -9.86
N ASP A 550 -15.29 -16.45 -8.96
CA ASP A 550 -14.12 -17.31 -9.21
C ASP A 550 -14.53 -18.75 -9.52
N ALA A 551 -15.65 -19.22 -8.95
CA ALA A 551 -16.26 -20.51 -9.25
C ALA A 551 -17.09 -20.53 -10.55
N GLY A 552 -17.18 -19.42 -11.27
CA GLY A 552 -17.86 -19.28 -12.55
C GLY A 552 -19.38 -19.07 -12.46
N ALA A 553 -19.93 -18.75 -11.28
CA ALA A 553 -21.36 -18.52 -11.12
C ALA A 553 -21.79 -17.14 -11.70
N GLN A 554 -23.04 -17.04 -12.16
CA GLN A 554 -23.63 -15.76 -12.53
C GLN A 554 -24.16 -15.04 -11.28
N LEU A 555 -23.75 -13.80 -11.04
CA LEU A 555 -24.12 -13.09 -9.81
C LEU A 555 -25.18 -12.02 -9.98
N SER A 556 -26.09 -12.01 -9.02
CA SER A 556 -26.89 -10.84 -8.67
C SER A 556 -26.59 -10.39 -7.24
N ILE A 557 -26.64 -9.10 -6.97
CA ILE A 557 -26.39 -8.53 -5.65
C ILE A 557 -27.59 -7.68 -5.23
N VAL A 558 -28.04 -7.87 -4.00
CA VAL A 558 -29.15 -7.13 -3.40
C VAL A 558 -28.64 -6.48 -2.12
N ASP A 559 -28.57 -5.15 -2.08
CA ASP A 559 -28.26 -4.44 -0.84
C ASP A 559 -28.95 -3.08 -0.82
N PRO A 560 -29.98 -2.88 0.03
CA PRO A 560 -30.64 -1.59 0.16
C PRO A 560 -29.84 -0.57 0.99
N LYS A 561 -28.85 -1.03 1.77
CA LYS A 561 -28.06 -0.20 2.69
C LYS A 561 -26.75 0.29 2.05
N HIS A 562 -26.27 -0.36 1.00
CA HIS A 562 -25.02 0.01 0.32
C HIS A 562 -25.28 0.80 -0.97
N GLN A 563 -24.81 2.05 -1.03
CA GLN A 563 -25.06 2.93 -2.18
C GLN A 563 -24.08 2.69 -3.34
N ASP A 564 -22.88 2.19 -3.04
CA ASP A 564 -21.81 1.90 -4.01
C ASP A 564 -21.80 0.43 -4.43
N LEU A 565 -22.88 0.00 -5.08
CA LEU A 565 -22.95 -1.34 -5.66
C LEU A 565 -22.08 -1.44 -6.92
N PRO A 566 -21.44 -2.60 -7.15
CA PRO A 566 -20.47 -2.80 -8.23
C PRO A 566 -21.13 -2.83 -9.62
N GLN A 567 -20.53 -2.18 -10.61
CA GLN A 567 -21.08 -2.11 -11.97
C GLN A 567 -20.97 -3.43 -12.77
N GLY A 568 -20.08 -4.35 -12.35
CA GLY A 568 -19.83 -5.61 -13.05
C GLY A 568 -20.85 -6.74 -12.78
N TYR A 569 -21.81 -6.52 -11.88
CA TYR A 569 -22.83 -7.51 -11.51
C TYR A 569 -24.24 -6.95 -11.71
N ARG A 570 -25.24 -7.83 -11.73
CA ARG A 570 -26.63 -7.39 -11.72
C ARG A 570 -27.03 -6.95 -10.30
N THR A 571 -27.18 -5.66 -10.07
CA THR A 571 -27.38 -5.11 -8.72
C THR A 571 -28.78 -4.56 -8.48
N PHE A 572 -29.30 -4.72 -7.26
CA PHE A 572 -30.59 -4.20 -6.80
C PHE A 572 -30.40 -3.41 -5.51
N ARG A 573 -30.95 -2.19 -5.48
CA ARG A 573 -30.88 -1.25 -4.34
C ARG A 573 -32.11 -1.29 -3.43
N HIS A 574 -33.00 -2.24 -3.67
CA HIS A 574 -34.23 -2.45 -2.92
C HIS A 574 -34.17 -3.80 -2.20
N GLY A 575 -35.16 -4.10 -1.36
CA GLY A 575 -35.21 -5.37 -0.62
C GLY A 575 -35.44 -6.58 -1.54
N VAL A 576 -35.36 -7.78 -0.97
CA VAL A 576 -35.67 -9.03 -1.70
C VAL A 576 -37.12 -9.02 -2.21
N ASP A 577 -38.05 -8.42 -1.46
CA ASP A 577 -39.47 -8.29 -1.83
C ASP A 577 -39.70 -7.52 -3.13
N ASP A 578 -38.79 -6.61 -3.49
CA ASP A 578 -38.90 -5.76 -4.67
C ASP A 578 -38.20 -6.34 -5.91
N LEU A 579 -37.66 -7.57 -5.80
CA LEU A 579 -37.00 -8.21 -6.92
C LEU A 579 -38.02 -8.56 -8.01
N PRO A 580 -37.70 -8.34 -9.30
CA PRO A 580 -38.56 -8.80 -10.37
C PRO A 580 -38.73 -10.32 -10.28
N LYS A 581 -39.98 -10.81 -10.39
CA LYS A 581 -40.31 -12.24 -10.21
C LYS A 581 -39.44 -13.19 -11.04
N ALA A 582 -39.11 -12.81 -12.28
CA ALA A 582 -38.22 -13.57 -13.15
C ALA A 582 -36.78 -13.69 -12.64
N VAL A 583 -36.32 -12.73 -11.83
CA VAL A 583 -35.02 -12.76 -11.16
C VAL A 583 -35.09 -13.64 -9.92
N ALA A 584 -36.05 -13.37 -9.03
CA ALA A 584 -36.20 -14.11 -7.78
C ALA A 584 -36.37 -15.63 -8.01
N THR A 585 -37.18 -16.02 -8.99
CA THR A 585 -37.40 -17.44 -9.36
C THR A 585 -36.23 -18.06 -10.14
N GLY A 586 -35.32 -17.24 -10.69
CA GLY A 586 -34.13 -17.70 -11.42
C GLY A 586 -32.90 -17.89 -10.54
N VAL A 587 -32.98 -17.57 -9.24
CA VAL A 587 -31.85 -17.74 -8.31
C VAL A 587 -31.70 -19.22 -7.95
N GLY A 588 -30.55 -19.79 -8.30
CA GLY A 588 -30.21 -21.17 -7.96
C GLY A 588 -29.68 -21.34 -6.54
N LEU A 589 -29.05 -20.31 -5.97
CA LEU A 589 -28.51 -20.27 -4.61
C LEU A 589 -28.55 -18.83 -4.06
N TRP A 590 -29.10 -18.66 -2.86
CA TRP A 590 -29.08 -17.41 -2.11
C TRP A 590 -27.91 -17.40 -1.14
N SER A 591 -27.15 -16.33 -1.13
CA SER A 591 -26.05 -16.11 -0.17
C SER A 591 -26.39 -14.90 0.68
N VAL A 592 -26.90 -15.13 1.89
CA VAL A 592 -27.38 -14.08 2.79
C VAL A 592 -26.25 -13.64 3.70
N CYS A 593 -25.77 -12.41 3.48
CA CYS A 593 -24.62 -11.77 4.12
C CYS A 593 -24.95 -10.38 4.70
N CYS A 594 -26.24 -10.06 4.87
CA CYS A 594 -26.70 -8.84 5.51
C CYS A 594 -26.46 -8.91 7.04
N PRO A 595 -26.61 -7.80 7.79
CA PRO A 595 -26.55 -7.85 9.25
C PRO A 595 -27.54 -8.87 9.84
N THR A 596 -27.17 -9.53 10.94
CA THR A 596 -28.02 -10.57 11.59
C THR A 596 -29.45 -10.10 11.88
N ALA A 597 -29.63 -8.83 12.27
CA ALA A 597 -30.96 -8.26 12.53
C ALA A 597 -31.89 -8.25 11.30
N ASP A 598 -31.33 -8.38 10.10
CA ASP A 598 -32.07 -8.46 8.84
C ASP A 598 -32.22 -9.91 8.35
N HIS A 599 -31.61 -10.92 8.99
CA HIS A 599 -31.64 -12.30 8.51
C HIS A 599 -33.07 -12.86 8.47
N LEU A 600 -33.80 -12.81 9.58
CA LEU A 600 -35.16 -13.35 9.65
C LEU A 600 -36.12 -12.73 8.60
N PRO A 601 -36.23 -11.39 8.44
CA PRO A 601 -37.10 -10.81 7.42
C PRO A 601 -36.63 -11.14 5.99
N VAL A 602 -35.32 -11.16 5.73
CA VAL A 602 -34.77 -11.55 4.42
C VAL A 602 -35.09 -13.02 4.10
N LEU A 603 -34.93 -13.93 5.07
CA LEU A 603 -35.29 -15.33 4.90
C LEU A 603 -36.78 -15.50 4.62
N GLY A 604 -37.64 -14.76 5.35
CA GLY A 604 -39.09 -14.75 5.09
C GLY A 604 -39.42 -14.28 3.67
N SER A 605 -38.73 -13.24 3.20
CA SER A 605 -38.87 -12.70 1.83
C SER A 605 -38.42 -13.72 0.78
N ILE A 606 -37.27 -14.39 0.97
CA ILE A 606 -36.78 -15.42 0.05
C ILE A 606 -37.76 -16.60 -0.02
N LEU A 607 -38.20 -17.10 1.15
CA LEU A 607 -39.04 -18.29 1.25
C LEU A 607 -40.50 -18.05 0.83
N SER A 608 -40.97 -16.80 0.84
CA SER A 608 -42.26 -16.44 0.25
C SER A 608 -42.25 -16.50 -1.28
N HIS A 609 -41.09 -16.21 -1.90
CA HIS A 609 -40.89 -16.29 -3.35
C HIS A 609 -40.59 -17.73 -3.80
N ASP A 610 -39.75 -18.44 -3.05
CA ASP A 610 -39.36 -19.82 -3.32
C ASP A 610 -39.30 -20.64 -2.01
N PRO A 611 -40.36 -21.41 -1.69
CA PRO A 611 -40.38 -22.27 -0.51
C PRO A 611 -39.32 -23.38 -0.50
N GLY A 612 -38.71 -23.68 -1.65
CA GLY A 612 -37.65 -24.68 -1.83
C GLY A 612 -36.25 -24.07 -1.96
N ALA A 613 -36.09 -22.79 -1.64
CA ALA A 613 -34.86 -22.05 -1.85
C ALA A 613 -33.64 -22.72 -1.18
N ARG A 614 -32.51 -22.67 -1.89
CA ARG A 614 -31.20 -23.02 -1.36
C ARG A 614 -30.55 -21.77 -0.78
N ILE A 615 -30.28 -21.77 0.51
CA ILE A 615 -29.83 -20.58 1.24
C ILE A 615 -28.56 -20.90 2.01
N LEU A 616 -27.48 -20.24 1.63
CA LEU A 616 -26.25 -20.16 2.40
C LEU A 616 -26.32 -18.89 3.25
N LEU A 617 -26.38 -19.05 4.56
CA LEU A 617 -26.64 -17.98 5.52
C LEU A 617 -25.38 -17.66 6.33
N GLU A 618 -24.98 -16.40 6.40
CA GLU A 618 -23.94 -15.96 7.32
C GLU A 618 -24.36 -16.16 8.77
N LYS A 619 -23.38 -16.31 9.66
CA LYS A 619 -23.65 -16.47 11.08
C LYS A 619 -23.58 -15.14 11.84
N PRO A 620 -24.23 -15.02 13.01
CA PRO A 620 -25.23 -15.94 13.58
C PRO A 620 -26.49 -16.04 12.73
N ALA A 621 -27.18 -17.18 12.80
CA ALA A 621 -28.38 -17.46 12.00
C ALA A 621 -29.50 -16.41 12.22
N CYS A 622 -29.69 -15.99 13.46
CA CYS A 622 -30.62 -14.94 13.88
C CYS A 622 -30.17 -14.35 15.22
N GLN A 623 -30.89 -13.35 15.72
CA GLN A 623 -30.74 -12.92 17.10
C GLN A 623 -31.40 -13.95 18.04
N GLY A 624 -30.95 -14.03 19.29
CA GLY A 624 -31.40 -15.06 20.24
C GLY A 624 -32.90 -14.97 20.57
N HIS A 625 -33.46 -13.77 20.63
CA HIS A 625 -34.91 -13.61 20.83
C HIS A 625 -35.73 -14.04 19.60
N GLU A 626 -35.10 -14.17 18.43
CA GLU A 626 -35.73 -14.60 17.18
C GLU A 626 -35.69 -16.12 16.98
N ILE A 627 -35.01 -16.89 17.85
CA ILE A 627 -34.83 -18.35 17.71
C ILE A 627 -36.17 -19.08 17.49
N THR A 628 -37.20 -18.72 18.26
CA THR A 628 -38.53 -19.33 18.14
C THR A 628 -39.21 -18.97 16.82
N ALA A 629 -39.07 -17.71 16.38
CA ALA A 629 -39.65 -17.24 15.13
C ALA A 629 -38.95 -17.88 13.91
N LEU A 630 -37.62 -17.95 13.92
CA LEU A 630 -36.85 -18.65 12.88
C LEU A 630 -37.21 -20.13 12.84
N ALA A 631 -37.28 -20.82 13.98
CA ALA A 631 -37.70 -22.22 14.02
C ALA A 631 -39.13 -22.42 13.47
N GLY A 632 -40.03 -21.49 13.75
CA GLY A 632 -41.39 -21.46 13.18
C GLY A 632 -41.38 -21.29 11.66
N LEU A 633 -40.58 -20.36 11.14
CA LEU A 633 -40.40 -20.12 9.70
C LEU A 633 -39.89 -21.39 9.00
N LEU A 634 -38.84 -22.02 9.52
CA LEU A 634 -38.28 -23.23 8.92
C LEU A 634 -39.26 -24.41 8.95
N LYS A 635 -40.05 -24.52 10.03
CA LYS A 635 -41.11 -25.53 10.11
C LYS A 635 -42.21 -25.32 9.06
N ALA A 636 -42.52 -24.06 8.73
CA ALA A 636 -43.49 -23.71 7.69
C ALA A 636 -42.96 -23.95 6.27
N HIS A 637 -41.63 -24.00 6.09
CA HIS A 637 -40.96 -24.21 4.81
C HIS A 637 -40.03 -25.45 4.83
N PRO A 638 -40.59 -26.67 4.96
CA PRO A 638 -39.79 -27.90 5.11
C PRO A 638 -38.98 -28.27 3.85
N ALA A 639 -39.31 -27.68 2.69
CA ALA A 639 -38.58 -27.87 1.44
C ALA A 639 -37.34 -26.96 1.33
N ALA A 640 -37.21 -25.95 2.20
CA ALA A 640 -36.09 -25.03 2.20
C ALA A 640 -34.79 -25.76 2.57
N ARG A 641 -33.72 -25.46 1.86
CA ARG A 641 -32.39 -26.02 2.11
C ARG A 641 -31.50 -24.91 2.64
N ILE A 642 -31.27 -24.88 3.95
CA ILE A 642 -30.53 -23.79 4.60
C ILE A 642 -29.30 -24.33 5.31
N LEU A 643 -28.16 -23.69 5.07
CA LEU A 643 -26.91 -23.99 5.75
C LEU A 643 -26.30 -22.69 6.28
N VAL A 644 -25.99 -22.66 7.57
CA VAL A 644 -25.28 -21.55 8.19
C VAL A 644 -23.79 -21.76 8.06
N ILE A 645 -23.10 -20.75 7.53
CA ILE A 645 -21.66 -20.78 7.36
C ILE A 645 -20.99 -20.75 8.73
N ASP A 646 -20.08 -21.68 8.93
CA ASP A 646 -19.21 -21.69 10.08
C ASP A 646 -17.77 -21.95 9.63
N GLN A 647 -17.00 -20.87 9.51
CA GLN A 647 -15.67 -20.90 8.91
C GLN A 647 -14.73 -21.93 9.55
N TYR A 648 -14.85 -22.22 10.85
CA TYR A 648 -13.95 -23.18 11.51
C TYR A 648 -14.45 -24.62 11.54
N ARG A 649 -15.72 -24.87 11.18
CA ARG A 649 -16.28 -26.23 11.19
C ARG A 649 -15.55 -27.19 10.27
N HIS A 650 -15.01 -26.66 9.16
CA HIS A 650 -14.31 -27.42 8.12
C HIS A 650 -12.88 -26.92 7.91
N ALA A 651 -12.31 -26.20 8.88
CA ALA A 651 -10.94 -25.70 8.77
C ALA A 651 -9.95 -26.87 8.70
N HIS A 652 -9.15 -26.90 7.64
CA HIS A 652 -8.15 -27.94 7.39
C HIS A 652 -7.13 -28.01 8.52
N ALA A 653 -6.71 -26.87 9.07
CA ALA A 653 -5.78 -26.82 10.21
C ALA A 653 -6.30 -27.57 11.45
N LEU A 654 -7.62 -27.53 11.72
CA LEU A 654 -8.23 -28.29 12.81
C LEU A 654 -8.39 -29.78 12.47
N GLY A 655 -8.52 -30.09 11.18
CA GLY A 655 -8.45 -31.45 10.66
C GLY A 655 -7.10 -32.09 10.98
N VAL A 656 -6.03 -31.46 10.51
CA VAL A 656 -4.64 -31.88 10.73
C VAL A 656 -4.31 -31.98 12.22
N ALA A 657 -4.76 -31.04 13.05
CA ALA A 657 -4.55 -31.10 14.49
C ALA A 657 -5.17 -32.34 15.15
N ALA A 658 -6.39 -32.73 14.73
CA ALA A 658 -7.02 -33.95 15.22
C ALA A 658 -6.29 -35.21 14.73
N ASP A 659 -5.88 -35.24 13.47
CA ASP A 659 -5.14 -36.38 12.89
C ASP A 659 -3.78 -36.56 13.56
N LEU A 660 -3.09 -35.45 13.88
CA LEU A 660 -1.83 -35.48 14.62
C LEU A 660 -2.01 -35.95 16.06
N LEU A 661 -3.10 -35.55 16.73
CA LEU A 661 -3.42 -36.04 18.07
C LEU A 661 -3.56 -37.57 18.07
N GLU A 662 -4.34 -38.11 17.13
CA GLU A 662 -4.52 -39.57 16.98
C GLU A 662 -3.21 -40.27 16.59
N LYS A 663 -2.40 -39.66 15.70
CA LYS A 663 -1.10 -40.20 15.30
C LYS A 663 -0.14 -40.35 16.48
N TYR A 664 -0.03 -39.31 17.32
CA TYR A 664 0.94 -39.29 18.39
C TYR A 664 0.40 -39.96 19.65
N GLU A 665 -0.86 -39.80 20.02
CA GLU A 665 -1.53 -40.37 21.20
C GLU A 665 -2.81 -41.17 20.83
N PRO A 666 -2.65 -42.33 20.17
CA PRO A 666 -3.79 -43.07 19.61
C PRO A 666 -4.75 -43.59 20.69
N GLY A 667 -6.05 -43.44 20.45
CA GLY A 667 -7.11 -43.97 21.31
C GLY A 667 -7.26 -43.29 22.67
N VAL A 668 -6.56 -42.18 22.94
CA VAL A 668 -6.70 -41.40 24.18
C VAL A 668 -7.55 -40.16 23.92
N ALA A 669 -8.69 -40.07 24.59
CA ALA A 669 -9.58 -38.92 24.46
C ALA A 669 -8.95 -37.64 25.06
N PRO A 670 -9.27 -36.45 24.50
CA PRO A 670 -8.88 -35.18 25.10
C PRO A 670 -9.47 -34.99 26.50
N HIS A 671 -8.65 -34.56 27.46
CA HIS A 671 -9.08 -34.26 28.84
C HIS A 671 -8.96 -32.77 29.19
N HIS A 672 -8.28 -31.97 28.37
CA HIS A 672 -8.25 -30.51 28.49
C HIS A 672 -8.22 -29.84 27.12
N ILE A 673 -9.12 -28.88 26.88
CA ILE A 673 -9.25 -28.11 25.64
C ILE A 673 -9.36 -26.63 26.01
N ALA A 674 -8.40 -25.81 25.57
CA ALA A 674 -8.43 -24.37 25.75
C ALA A 674 -8.49 -23.66 24.39
N VAL A 675 -9.37 -22.67 24.24
CA VAL A 675 -9.53 -21.88 23.02
C VAL A 675 -9.56 -20.39 23.38
N THR A 676 -8.64 -19.63 22.78
CA THR A 676 -8.49 -18.19 23.01
C THR A 676 -8.59 -17.43 21.70
N PHE A 677 -9.69 -16.71 21.50
CA PHE A 677 -9.93 -15.89 20.33
C PHE A 677 -10.14 -14.44 20.76
N THR A 678 -9.21 -13.53 20.46
CA THR A 678 -9.35 -12.09 20.78
C THR A 678 -9.35 -11.26 19.50
N LYS A 679 -9.95 -10.08 19.59
CA LYS A 679 -9.88 -9.05 18.55
C LYS A 679 -10.03 -7.66 19.15
N ASP A 680 -9.01 -6.81 19.15
CA ASP A 680 -9.17 -5.44 19.65
C ASP A 680 -10.09 -4.60 18.75
N ARG A 681 -11.30 -4.34 19.23
CA ARG A 681 -12.33 -3.55 18.53
C ARG A 681 -12.35 -2.09 18.93
N THR A 682 -11.42 -1.62 19.76
CA THR A 682 -11.48 -0.26 20.34
C THR A 682 -11.57 0.82 19.26
N GLY A 683 -10.82 0.68 18.15
CA GLY A 683 -10.90 1.59 17.01
C GLY A 683 -12.24 1.52 16.25
N ASP A 684 -12.78 0.31 16.06
CA ASP A 684 -14.10 0.11 15.44
C ASP A 684 -15.21 0.78 16.26
N ILE A 685 -15.15 0.61 17.58
CA ILE A 685 -16.11 1.15 18.55
C ILE A 685 -16.02 2.67 18.61
N ALA A 686 -14.81 3.24 18.62
CA ALA A 686 -14.60 4.69 18.58
C ALA A 686 -15.20 5.33 17.31
N ALA A 687 -15.21 4.59 16.19
CA ALA A 687 -15.86 5.00 14.95
C ALA A 687 -17.38 4.75 14.92
N GLY A 688 -17.99 4.34 16.04
CA GLY A 688 -19.42 4.04 16.14
C GLY A 688 -19.86 2.77 15.40
N ARG A 689 -18.93 1.89 15.03
CA ARG A 689 -19.21 0.63 14.34
C ARG A 689 -19.17 -0.54 15.34
N PHE A 690 -19.88 -1.63 15.01
CA PHE A 690 -19.83 -2.89 15.75
C PHE A 690 -20.08 -2.74 17.26
N VAL A 691 -21.21 -2.14 17.64
CA VAL A 691 -21.61 -2.01 19.05
C VAL A 691 -22.75 -3.01 19.33
N ASP A 692 -22.38 -4.25 19.70
CA ASP A 692 -23.34 -5.26 20.15
C ASP A 692 -23.57 -5.15 21.67
N ARG A 693 -24.66 -4.51 22.06
CA ARG A 693 -25.10 -4.42 23.46
C ARG A 693 -25.93 -5.63 23.91
N SER A 694 -26.33 -6.48 22.99
CA SER A 694 -27.09 -7.68 23.29
C SER A 694 -26.13 -8.77 23.78
N TYR A 695 -25.08 -9.11 23.05
CA TYR A 695 -24.22 -10.24 23.41
C TYR A 695 -22.84 -9.84 23.95
N GLY A 696 -22.42 -8.58 23.78
CA GLY A 696 -21.05 -8.18 24.10
C GLY A 696 -20.04 -9.08 23.38
N VAL A 697 -18.97 -9.45 24.06
CA VAL A 697 -17.91 -10.35 23.55
C VAL A 697 -18.44 -11.68 23.00
N LEU A 698 -19.55 -12.19 23.54
CA LEU A 698 -20.14 -13.46 23.10
C LEU A 698 -20.64 -13.43 21.64
N GLY A 699 -21.01 -12.24 21.14
CA GLY A 699 -21.53 -12.05 19.77
C GLY A 699 -20.45 -12.07 18.69
N TYR A 700 -19.17 -11.96 19.05
CA TYR A 700 -18.06 -11.81 18.10
C TYR A 700 -17.37 -13.14 17.81
N GLU A 701 -16.58 -13.65 18.76
CA GLU A 701 -15.71 -14.81 18.51
C GLU A 701 -16.28 -16.12 19.12
N TRP A 702 -17.30 -16.05 19.97
CA TRP A 702 -17.76 -17.22 20.74
C TRP A 702 -18.29 -18.35 19.86
N LEU A 703 -19.09 -18.05 18.83
CA LEU A 703 -19.54 -19.06 17.87
C LEU A 703 -18.37 -19.71 17.12
N HIS A 704 -17.28 -18.98 16.87
CA HIS A 704 -16.08 -19.57 16.28
C HIS A 704 -15.39 -20.52 17.24
N MET A 705 -15.29 -20.17 18.53
CA MET A 705 -14.71 -21.03 19.56
C MET A 705 -15.55 -22.30 19.77
N LEU A 706 -16.89 -22.20 19.73
CA LEU A 706 -17.77 -23.38 19.80
C LEU A 706 -17.59 -24.34 18.60
N ALA A 707 -17.30 -23.80 17.42
CA ALA A 707 -17.01 -24.60 16.23
C ALA A 707 -15.70 -25.38 16.38
N VAL A 708 -14.66 -24.73 16.95
CA VAL A 708 -13.39 -25.38 17.30
C VAL A 708 -13.62 -26.46 18.35
N LEU A 709 -14.35 -26.14 19.42
CA LEU A 709 -14.63 -27.06 20.51
C LEU A 709 -15.34 -28.33 20.03
N ARG A 710 -16.32 -28.19 19.13
CA ARG A 710 -17.04 -29.30 18.49
C ARG A 710 -16.12 -30.31 17.78
N ARG A 711 -14.95 -29.88 17.28
CA ARG A 711 -14.00 -30.77 16.59
C ARG A 711 -13.30 -31.73 17.54
N PHE A 712 -13.07 -31.32 18.79
CA PHE A 712 -12.24 -32.05 19.75
C PHE A 712 -13.03 -32.65 20.91
N LEU A 713 -14.23 -32.14 21.22
CA LEU A 713 -15.12 -32.80 22.17
C LEU A 713 -15.91 -33.93 21.50
N PRO A 714 -16.06 -35.08 22.17
CA PRO A 714 -17.06 -36.09 21.81
C PRO A 714 -18.47 -35.49 21.66
N ALA A 715 -19.28 -36.04 20.76
CA ALA A 715 -20.55 -35.43 20.35
C ALA A 715 -21.56 -35.29 21.50
N ASP A 716 -21.61 -36.29 22.38
CA ASP A 716 -22.40 -36.32 23.61
C ASP A 716 -21.92 -35.27 24.63
N ALA A 717 -20.60 -35.18 24.84
CA ALA A 717 -19.98 -34.21 25.73
C ALA A 717 -20.16 -32.77 25.25
N PHE A 718 -20.06 -32.54 23.93
CA PHE A 718 -20.33 -31.25 23.32
C PHE A 718 -21.81 -30.86 23.45
N ALA A 719 -22.74 -31.80 23.23
CA ALA A 719 -24.17 -31.57 23.45
C ALA A 719 -24.46 -31.26 24.93
N ALA A 720 -23.84 -31.99 25.86
CA ALA A 720 -23.93 -31.74 27.30
C ALA A 720 -23.37 -30.37 27.67
N TYR A 721 -22.21 -29.98 27.14
CA TYR A 721 -21.63 -28.64 27.32
C TYR A 721 -22.60 -27.54 26.85
N LEU A 722 -23.20 -27.67 25.66
CA LEU A 722 -24.17 -26.69 25.17
C LEU A 722 -25.44 -26.61 26.03
N ALA A 723 -25.86 -27.73 26.62
CA ALA A 723 -27.03 -27.81 27.50
C ALA A 723 -26.73 -27.39 28.96
N THR A 724 -25.45 -27.28 29.34
CA THR A 724 -25.02 -26.96 30.71
C THR A 724 -25.51 -25.58 31.11
N SER A 725 -26.04 -25.45 32.33
CA SER A 725 -26.46 -24.16 32.86
C SER A 725 -25.25 -23.24 33.01
N PRO A 726 -25.30 -21.97 32.57
CA PRO A 726 -24.24 -21.00 32.80
C PRO A 726 -23.77 -20.93 34.27
N ARG A 727 -24.66 -21.21 35.23
CA ARG A 727 -24.37 -21.21 36.69
C ARG A 727 -23.41 -22.31 37.14
N GLN A 728 -23.25 -23.36 36.34
CA GLN A 728 -22.36 -24.49 36.63
C GLN A 728 -20.95 -24.27 36.10
N ALA A 729 -20.75 -23.26 35.24
CA ALA A 729 -19.44 -22.86 34.75
C ALA A 729 -18.82 -21.79 35.67
N THR A 730 -17.50 -21.74 35.73
CA THR A 730 -16.78 -20.62 36.35
C THR A 730 -16.60 -19.54 35.29
N LEU A 731 -17.25 -18.39 35.49
CA LEU A 731 -17.18 -17.26 34.56
C LEU A 731 -16.35 -16.13 35.16
N ARG A 732 -15.42 -15.58 34.37
CA ARG A 732 -14.66 -14.37 34.69
C ARG A 732 -14.93 -13.33 33.61
N ALA A 733 -15.81 -12.37 33.91
CA ALA A 733 -16.23 -11.35 32.97
C ALA A 733 -15.61 -9.99 33.30
N ILE A 734 -15.22 -9.25 32.26
CA ILE A 734 -14.89 -7.82 32.34
C ILE A 734 -16.07 -7.05 31.73
N TYR A 735 -16.68 -6.18 32.51
CA TYR A 735 -17.81 -5.36 32.07
C TYR A 735 -17.32 -4.00 31.57
N ASP A 736 -17.87 -3.53 30.44
CA ASP A 736 -17.69 -2.17 29.92
C ASP A 736 -19.09 -1.50 29.82
N PRO A 737 -19.30 -0.31 30.41
CA PRO A 737 -20.59 0.39 30.39
C PRO A 737 -21.15 0.64 28.98
N ARG A 738 -20.30 0.71 27.95
CA ARG A 738 -20.68 0.98 26.56
C ARG A 738 -21.00 -0.31 25.78
N LEU A 739 -20.45 -1.45 26.20
CA LEU A 739 -20.37 -2.70 25.41
C LEU A 739 -20.92 -3.94 26.13
N PHE A 740 -21.52 -3.79 27.32
CA PHE A 740 -21.92 -4.90 28.19
C PHE A 740 -20.70 -5.70 28.71
N VAL A 741 -20.35 -6.84 28.11
CA VAL A 741 -19.17 -7.66 28.51
C VAL A 741 -18.11 -7.53 27.44
N SER A 742 -16.95 -6.97 27.78
CA SER A 742 -15.85 -6.70 26.85
C SER A 742 -14.78 -7.81 26.82
N ALA A 743 -14.69 -8.62 27.88
CA ALA A 743 -13.90 -9.84 27.89
C ALA A 743 -14.56 -10.91 28.78
N LEU A 744 -14.40 -12.18 28.43
CA LEU A 744 -14.97 -13.30 29.18
C LEU A 744 -14.03 -14.52 29.10
N THR A 745 -13.78 -15.13 30.26
CA THR A 745 -13.26 -16.49 30.36
C THR A 745 -14.34 -17.39 30.95
N GLU A 746 -14.58 -18.52 30.30
CA GLU A 746 -15.44 -19.60 30.79
C GLU A 746 -14.59 -20.84 31.07
N HIS A 747 -14.69 -21.39 32.28
CA HIS A 747 -14.24 -22.75 32.57
C HIS A 747 -15.45 -23.65 32.82
N ALA A 748 -15.54 -24.73 32.05
CA ALA A 748 -16.56 -25.75 32.19
C ALA A 748 -15.92 -27.14 32.26
N THR A 749 -16.63 -28.11 32.80
CA THR A 749 -16.15 -29.51 32.86
C THR A 749 -17.29 -30.44 32.43
N PRO A 750 -17.62 -30.50 31.12
CA PRO A 750 -18.53 -31.53 30.63
C PRO A 750 -17.96 -32.93 30.87
N SER A 751 -18.84 -33.92 30.97
CA SER A 751 -18.47 -35.34 31.02
C SER A 751 -18.55 -35.95 29.62
N ALA A 752 -17.56 -36.77 29.27
CA ALA A 752 -17.52 -37.63 28.09
C ALA A 752 -17.23 -39.07 28.56
N ASP A 753 -18.10 -40.04 28.27
CA ASP A 753 -17.95 -41.43 28.74
C ASP A 753 -17.62 -41.54 30.25
N ASP A 754 -18.33 -40.77 31.09
CA ASP A 754 -18.12 -40.62 32.55
C ASP A 754 -16.75 -40.05 32.98
N ALA A 755 -15.91 -39.61 32.04
CA ALA A 755 -14.66 -38.90 32.31
C ALA A 755 -14.82 -37.37 32.17
N PRO A 756 -14.27 -36.56 33.10
CA PRO A 756 -14.34 -35.11 33.00
C PRO A 756 -13.39 -34.58 31.92
N VAL A 757 -13.88 -33.67 31.07
CA VAL A 757 -13.06 -32.90 30.13
C VAL A 757 -13.06 -31.45 30.53
N HIS A 758 -11.90 -30.88 30.83
CA HIS A 758 -11.78 -29.48 31.19
C HIS A 758 -11.80 -28.60 29.93
N VAL A 759 -12.75 -27.67 29.87
CA VAL A 759 -12.91 -26.73 28.75
C VAL A 759 -12.66 -25.33 29.25
N GLU A 760 -11.76 -24.60 28.58
CA GLU A 760 -11.50 -23.19 28.81
C GLU A 760 -11.73 -22.38 27.52
N LEU A 761 -12.64 -21.43 27.55
CA LEU A 761 -12.88 -20.50 26.44
C LEU A 761 -12.56 -19.08 26.89
N HIS A 762 -11.72 -18.36 26.14
CA HIS A 762 -11.39 -16.97 26.43
C HIS A 762 -11.54 -16.07 25.19
N SER A 763 -12.16 -14.90 25.38
CA SER A 763 -12.23 -13.87 24.35
C SER A 763 -12.19 -12.47 24.96
N SER A 764 -11.65 -11.51 24.21
CA SER A 764 -11.63 -10.08 24.54
C SER A 764 -11.82 -9.25 23.26
N ILE A 765 -12.57 -8.14 23.38
CA ILE A 765 -12.77 -7.15 22.32
C ILE A 765 -12.10 -5.79 22.59
N ILE A 766 -11.32 -5.67 23.66
CA ILE A 766 -10.69 -4.40 24.09
C ILE A 766 -9.19 -4.53 24.41
N SER A 767 -8.61 -5.71 24.20
CA SER A 767 -7.21 -5.99 24.55
C SER A 767 -6.43 -6.42 23.32
N PRO A 768 -5.24 -5.87 23.08
CA PRO A 768 -4.38 -6.29 21.97
C PRO A 768 -3.92 -7.74 22.11
N ALA A 769 -3.55 -8.35 20.99
CA ALA A 769 -3.10 -9.74 20.90
C ALA A 769 -1.92 -10.05 21.84
N VAL A 770 -1.99 -11.19 22.54
CA VAL A 770 -0.88 -11.72 23.33
C VAL A 770 0.10 -12.42 22.38
N VAL A 771 1.34 -11.93 22.32
CA VAL A 771 2.41 -12.51 21.49
C VAL A 771 3.02 -13.70 22.22
N LEU A 772 2.83 -14.92 21.74
CA LEU A 772 3.45 -16.11 22.32
C LEU A 772 4.00 -17.10 21.27
N SER A 773 5.02 -17.83 21.74
CA SER A 773 5.89 -18.80 21.07
C SER A 773 7.12 -18.20 20.36
N PRO A 774 8.32 -18.76 20.55
CA PRO A 774 9.51 -18.39 19.79
C PRO A 774 9.33 -18.76 18.31
N THR A 775 9.93 -17.98 17.42
CA THR A 775 10.10 -18.32 16.00
C THR A 775 10.94 -19.60 15.90
N PRO A 776 10.56 -20.59 15.06
CA PRO A 776 11.41 -21.74 14.77
C PRO A 776 12.81 -21.31 14.30
N GLN A 777 13.83 -22.12 14.57
CA GLN A 777 15.21 -21.84 14.15
C GLN A 777 15.43 -22.05 12.64
N ASP A 778 14.57 -22.83 11.98
CA ASP A 778 14.59 -23.09 10.53
C ASP A 778 13.44 -22.32 9.86
N THR A 779 13.73 -21.14 9.31
CA THR A 779 12.74 -20.16 8.81
C THR A 779 12.70 -20.05 7.29
N ALA A 780 13.24 -21.02 6.56
CA ALA A 780 13.32 -20.95 5.10
C ALA A 780 11.93 -20.75 4.44
N GLY A 781 11.67 -19.52 3.96
CA GLY A 781 10.64 -19.20 2.97
C GLY A 781 9.27 -18.73 3.48
N GLU A 782 8.77 -19.22 4.62
CA GLU A 782 7.36 -19.01 5.03
C GLU A 782 7.14 -17.90 6.06
N TRP A 783 8.11 -17.66 6.94
CA TRP A 783 8.04 -16.62 7.97
C TRP A 783 8.65 -15.33 7.45
N ARG A 784 7.94 -14.21 7.57
CA ARG A 784 8.50 -12.90 7.22
C ARG A 784 8.17 -11.88 8.30
N ARG A 785 9.08 -10.93 8.51
CA ARG A 785 8.85 -9.82 9.44
C ARG A 785 8.08 -8.70 8.74
N GLY A 786 7.12 -8.12 9.45
CA GLY A 786 6.43 -6.90 8.99
C GLY A 786 5.51 -7.06 7.78
N ILE A 787 5.02 -8.28 7.48
CA ILE A 787 4.11 -8.54 6.34
C ILE A 787 2.83 -7.69 6.45
N ARG A 788 2.32 -7.52 7.67
CA ARG A 788 1.08 -6.81 7.95
C ARG A 788 1.25 -5.96 9.21
N PRO A 789 0.56 -4.80 9.32
CA PRO A 789 0.39 -4.12 10.60
C PRO A 789 -0.04 -5.15 11.66
N ALA A 790 0.37 -4.96 12.93
CA ALA A 790 -0.01 -5.87 14.01
C ALA A 790 -1.52 -6.14 13.95
N ASP A 791 -1.89 -7.36 13.57
CA ASP A 791 -3.28 -7.74 13.43
C ASP A 791 -3.89 -7.73 14.84
N ASP A 792 -5.04 -7.07 14.99
CA ASP A 792 -5.72 -6.91 16.26
C ASP A 792 -6.28 -8.25 16.78
N ARG A 793 -6.20 -9.32 15.98
CA ARG A 793 -6.68 -10.66 16.29
C ARG A 793 -5.60 -11.58 16.85
N HIS A 794 -6.03 -12.44 17.77
CA HIS A 794 -5.26 -13.60 18.22
C HIS A 794 -6.19 -14.82 18.24
N ARG A 795 -5.80 -15.91 17.58
CA ARG A 795 -6.62 -17.14 17.52
C ARG A 795 -5.76 -18.35 17.80
N TYR A 796 -5.95 -18.91 18.98
CA TYR A 796 -5.06 -19.90 19.56
C TYR A 796 -5.89 -20.98 20.24
N LEU A 797 -5.46 -22.24 20.14
CA LEU A 797 -6.02 -23.33 20.94
C LEU A 797 -4.97 -24.36 21.36
N THR A 798 -5.23 -25.02 22.48
CA THR A 798 -4.51 -26.23 22.92
C THR A 798 -5.45 -27.38 23.22
N VAL A 799 -5.02 -28.58 22.86
CA VAL A 799 -5.73 -29.83 23.13
C VAL A 799 -4.77 -30.81 23.80
N HIS A 800 -5.13 -31.29 24.98
CA HIS A 800 -4.32 -32.19 25.78
C HIS A 800 -4.97 -33.58 25.80
N ALA A 801 -4.22 -34.60 25.40
CA ALA A 801 -4.62 -36.01 25.50
C ALA A 801 -3.41 -36.82 25.99
N GLY A 802 -3.58 -37.55 27.10
CA GLY A 802 -2.49 -38.28 27.73
C GLY A 802 -1.27 -37.41 28.00
N ARG A 803 -0.15 -37.72 27.35
CA ARG A 803 1.14 -37.02 27.47
C ARG A 803 1.37 -35.99 26.37
N THR A 804 0.42 -35.85 25.45
CA THR A 804 0.53 -35.06 24.23
C THR A 804 -0.30 -33.78 24.31
N ILE A 805 0.30 -32.69 23.84
CA ILE A 805 -0.33 -31.37 23.69
C ILE A 805 -0.23 -30.98 22.22
N VAL A 806 -1.38 -30.76 21.59
CA VAL A 806 -1.46 -30.17 20.25
C VAL A 806 -1.83 -28.70 20.40
N THR A 807 -1.04 -27.84 19.78
CA THR A 807 -1.25 -26.39 19.78
C THR A 807 -1.46 -25.91 18.36
N VAL A 808 -2.52 -25.12 18.15
CA VAL A 808 -2.84 -24.54 16.84
C VAL A 808 -2.92 -23.03 16.95
N HIS A 809 -2.11 -22.35 16.14
CA HIS A 809 -2.21 -20.92 15.88
C HIS A 809 -2.90 -20.72 14.54
N LEU A 810 -4.05 -20.04 14.53
CA LEU A 810 -4.80 -19.75 13.32
C LEU A 810 -4.49 -18.33 12.82
N ASP A 811 -4.45 -18.11 11.50
CA ASP A 811 -4.26 -16.78 10.89
C ASP A 811 -5.13 -15.70 11.58
N PRO A 812 -4.53 -14.60 12.07
CA PRO A 812 -3.10 -14.23 11.99
C PRO A 812 -2.18 -15.00 12.95
N VAL A 813 -1.04 -15.46 12.45
CA VAL A 813 0.01 -16.09 13.26
C VAL A 813 1.21 -15.15 13.37
N THR A 814 1.43 -14.63 14.58
CA THR A 814 2.54 -13.72 14.92
C THR A 814 3.32 -14.28 16.10
N THR A 815 4.65 -14.35 16.00
CA THR A 815 5.52 -14.79 17.09
C THR A 815 6.26 -13.63 17.75
N ALA A 816 6.98 -13.92 18.84
CA ALA A 816 7.88 -12.98 19.47
C ALA A 816 8.90 -12.41 18.47
N GLY A 817 9.11 -11.09 18.50
CA GLY A 817 10.03 -10.41 17.59
C GLY A 817 9.46 -10.09 16.20
N GLY A 818 8.13 -10.10 16.02
CA GLY A 818 7.46 -9.51 14.86
C GLY A 818 7.46 -10.35 13.57
N TRP A 819 7.78 -11.65 13.68
CA TRP A 819 7.63 -12.59 12.56
C TRP A 819 6.17 -12.99 12.41
N GLN A 820 5.70 -13.02 11.17
CA GLN A 820 4.34 -13.39 10.81
C GLN A 820 4.35 -14.42 9.70
N LEU A 821 3.31 -15.25 9.66
CA LEU A 821 2.96 -16.04 8.49
C LEU A 821 2.10 -15.21 7.52
N ASP A 822 2.04 -15.62 6.26
CA ASP A 822 1.16 -15.00 5.26
C ASP A 822 -0.33 -15.19 5.62
N ARG A 823 -1.22 -14.42 4.99
CA ARG A 823 -2.68 -14.59 5.17
C ARG A 823 -3.09 -16.00 4.79
N ASN A 824 -4.07 -16.57 5.52
CA ASN A 824 -4.53 -17.96 5.34
C ASN A 824 -3.42 -19.00 5.64
N GLN A 825 -2.37 -18.65 6.39
CA GLN A 825 -1.43 -19.62 6.93
C GLN A 825 -1.63 -19.82 8.43
N HIS A 826 -1.67 -21.08 8.84
CA HIS A 826 -1.84 -21.53 10.21
C HIS A 826 -0.60 -22.31 10.65
N ARG A 827 -0.34 -22.40 11.95
CA ARG A 827 0.75 -23.23 12.50
C ARG A 827 0.18 -24.28 13.44
N VAL A 828 0.56 -25.53 13.27
CA VAL A 828 0.21 -26.65 14.17
C VAL A 828 1.48 -27.23 14.75
N THR A 829 1.54 -27.34 16.08
CA THR A 829 2.66 -27.95 16.79
C THR A 829 2.18 -29.06 17.71
N VAL A 830 2.99 -30.11 17.85
CA VAL A 830 2.73 -31.23 18.76
C VAL A 830 3.89 -31.36 19.72
N LYS A 831 3.60 -31.36 21.01
CA LYS A 831 4.57 -31.63 22.07
C LYS A 831 4.15 -32.85 22.88
N ARG A 832 5.11 -33.68 23.24
CA ARG A 832 4.90 -34.79 24.19
C ARG A 832 6.00 -34.73 25.24
N ASP A 833 5.63 -34.73 26.51
CA ASP A 833 6.58 -34.66 27.64
C ASP A 833 7.56 -33.47 27.57
N GLY A 834 7.18 -32.38 26.89
CA GLY A 834 8.00 -31.19 26.66
C GLY A 834 8.76 -31.18 25.33
N ASP A 835 8.93 -32.33 24.68
CA ASP A 835 9.64 -32.46 23.41
C ASP A 835 8.73 -32.13 22.22
N VAL A 836 9.23 -31.34 21.27
CA VAL A 836 8.51 -31.01 20.02
C VAL A 836 8.64 -32.18 19.05
N LEU A 837 7.51 -32.81 18.73
CA LEU A 837 7.45 -33.96 17.81
C LEU A 837 7.02 -33.57 16.40
N HIS A 838 6.34 -32.43 16.25
CA HIS A 838 5.83 -31.92 14.96
C HIS A 838 5.68 -30.39 15.03
N ASP A 839 6.04 -29.71 13.95
CA ASP A 839 5.85 -28.26 13.76
C ASP A 839 5.64 -28.01 12.27
N GLN A 840 4.48 -27.49 11.89
CA GLN A 840 4.09 -27.35 10.49
C GLN A 840 3.27 -26.09 10.26
N VAL A 841 3.56 -25.42 9.14
CA VAL A 841 2.71 -24.36 8.56
C VAL A 841 1.76 -24.97 7.55
N LEU A 842 0.50 -24.54 7.57
CA LEU A 842 -0.57 -25.02 6.71
C LEU A 842 -1.25 -23.85 6.02
N GLY A 843 -1.36 -23.89 4.69
CA GLY A 843 -2.21 -22.98 3.93
C GLY A 843 -3.66 -23.45 3.94
N ASP A 844 -4.57 -22.66 4.49
CA ASP A 844 -6.01 -22.88 4.48
C ASP A 844 -6.75 -21.55 4.60
N SER A 845 -7.84 -21.37 3.86
CA SER A 845 -8.78 -20.29 4.12
C SER A 845 -10.07 -20.86 4.68
N PRO A 846 -10.23 -20.92 6.02
CA PRO A 846 -11.40 -21.51 6.66
C PRO A 846 -12.73 -20.97 6.10
N LEU A 847 -12.77 -19.68 5.76
CA LEU A 847 -13.94 -19.05 5.15
C LEU A 847 -14.21 -19.56 3.73
N GLN A 848 -13.21 -19.61 2.86
CA GLN A 848 -13.39 -20.09 1.49
C GLN A 848 -13.80 -21.57 1.47
N THR A 849 -13.17 -22.38 2.32
CA THR A 849 -13.48 -23.80 2.51
C THR A 849 -14.93 -23.98 2.97
N ALA A 850 -15.39 -23.20 3.96
CA ALA A 850 -16.77 -23.27 4.44
C ALA A 850 -17.81 -22.82 3.41
N ILE A 851 -17.53 -21.75 2.65
CA ILE A 851 -18.45 -21.28 1.59
C ILE A 851 -18.57 -22.32 0.48
N ARG A 852 -17.45 -22.89 0.03
CA ARG A 852 -17.43 -23.91 -1.02
C ARG A 852 -18.16 -25.17 -0.59
N ALA A 853 -17.82 -25.72 0.57
CA ALA A 853 -18.47 -26.92 1.12
C ALA A 853 -19.97 -26.69 1.36
N GLY A 854 -20.36 -25.51 1.85
CA GLY A 854 -21.75 -25.13 2.04
C GLY A 854 -22.51 -25.07 0.73
N ALA A 855 -21.94 -24.43 -0.29
CA ALA A 855 -22.54 -24.34 -1.62
C ALA A 855 -22.67 -25.71 -2.30
N GLU A 856 -21.65 -26.57 -2.20
CA GLU A 856 -21.69 -27.94 -2.70
C GLU A 856 -22.78 -28.77 -2.00
N THR A 857 -22.88 -28.67 -0.67
CA THR A 857 -23.91 -29.36 0.12
C THR A 857 -25.31 -28.92 -0.28
N LEU A 858 -25.52 -27.62 -0.48
CA LEU A 858 -26.82 -27.06 -0.84
C LEU A 858 -27.21 -27.37 -2.30
N THR A 859 -26.25 -27.46 -3.21
CA THR A 859 -26.50 -27.70 -4.64
C THR A 859 -26.54 -29.19 -5.00
N GLY A 860 -25.93 -30.06 -4.19
CA GLY A 860 -25.96 -31.52 -4.37
C GLY A 860 -27.33 -32.15 -4.07
N SER A 861 -27.46 -33.45 -4.33
CA SER A 861 -28.68 -34.25 -4.07
C SER A 861 -28.74 -34.85 -2.66
N GLY A 862 -27.69 -34.68 -1.85
CA GLY A 862 -27.63 -35.19 -0.47
C GLY A 862 -28.54 -34.41 0.49
N GLU A 863 -28.84 -35.03 1.64
CA GLU A 863 -29.57 -34.36 2.73
C GLU A 863 -28.75 -33.19 3.30
N VAL A 864 -29.44 -32.08 3.58
CA VAL A 864 -28.85 -30.94 4.27
C VAL A 864 -29.08 -31.13 5.77
N PRO A 865 -28.02 -31.05 6.61
CA PRO A 865 -28.19 -31.16 8.05
C PRO A 865 -29.20 -30.13 8.57
N PRO A 866 -30.05 -30.50 9.56
CA PRO A 866 -30.98 -29.54 10.15
C PRO A 866 -30.21 -28.37 10.78
N LEU A 867 -30.83 -27.19 10.75
CA LEU A 867 -30.23 -26.00 11.33
C LEU A 867 -30.01 -26.19 12.84
N ASP A 868 -28.75 -26.17 13.25
CA ASP A 868 -28.37 -26.30 14.65
C ASP A 868 -28.33 -24.94 15.35
N LEU A 869 -29.35 -24.69 16.17
CA LEU A 869 -29.49 -23.48 16.98
C LEU A 869 -28.97 -23.65 18.42
N ALA A 870 -28.46 -24.82 18.81
CA ALA A 870 -27.98 -25.06 20.17
C ALA A 870 -26.80 -24.16 20.59
N PRO A 871 -25.79 -23.89 19.73
CA PRO A 871 -24.74 -22.91 20.05
C PRO A 871 -25.28 -21.51 20.35
N LEU A 872 -26.27 -21.05 19.57
CA LEU A 872 -26.88 -19.73 19.76
C LEU A 872 -27.71 -19.68 21.06
N ARG A 873 -28.41 -20.76 21.40
CA ARG A 873 -29.10 -20.89 22.70
C ARG A 873 -28.13 -20.82 23.87
N ARG A 874 -26.97 -21.49 23.78
CA ARG A 874 -25.92 -21.45 24.80
C ARG A 874 -25.40 -20.04 25.02
N ILE A 875 -25.06 -19.32 23.94
CA ILE A 875 -24.61 -17.93 24.01
C ILE A 875 -25.69 -17.01 24.57
N THR A 876 -26.95 -17.24 24.21
CA THR A 876 -28.08 -16.46 24.76
C THR A 876 -28.22 -16.68 26.27
N ALA A 877 -28.15 -17.92 26.73
CA ALA A 877 -28.19 -18.25 28.16
C ALA A 877 -26.99 -17.65 28.93
N LEU A 878 -25.79 -17.70 28.36
CA LEU A 878 -24.59 -17.05 28.93
C LEU A 878 -24.79 -15.54 29.05
N ALA A 879 -25.26 -14.88 27.99
CA ALA A 879 -25.50 -13.45 27.98
C ALA A 879 -26.56 -13.04 29.02
N GLU A 880 -27.67 -13.77 29.12
CA GLU A 880 -28.70 -13.55 30.14
C GLU A 880 -28.17 -13.72 31.56
N HIS A 881 -27.37 -14.77 31.80
CA HIS A 881 -26.76 -14.99 33.10
C HIS A 881 -25.79 -13.87 33.48
N LEU A 882 -24.92 -13.45 32.56
CA LEU A 882 -23.99 -12.34 32.78
C LEU A 882 -24.73 -11.02 33.01
N ARG A 883 -25.84 -10.76 32.31
CA ARG A 883 -26.69 -9.59 32.59
C ARG A 883 -27.25 -9.63 34.01
N SER A 884 -27.65 -10.81 34.49
CA SER A 884 -28.12 -10.96 35.88
C SER A 884 -27.03 -10.75 36.95
N GLN A 885 -25.74 -10.79 36.54
CA GLN A 885 -24.58 -10.57 37.41
C GLN A 885 -23.92 -9.21 37.19
N GLN A 886 -24.45 -8.38 36.28
CA GLN A 886 -23.87 -7.10 35.96
C GLN A 886 -23.88 -6.21 37.22
N PRO A 887 -22.74 -5.63 37.62
CA PRO A 887 -22.70 -4.68 38.74
C PRO A 887 -23.62 -3.49 38.47
N GLU A 888 -24.43 -3.09 39.45
CA GLU A 888 -25.26 -1.87 39.37
C GLU A 888 -24.36 -0.68 39.02
N PRO A 889 -24.70 0.12 37.98
CA PRO A 889 -23.97 1.34 37.70
C PRO A 889 -24.23 2.31 38.86
N HIS A 890 -23.21 2.64 39.64
CA HIS A 890 -23.26 3.78 40.54
C HIS A 890 -23.50 5.04 39.70
N LEU A 891 -24.76 5.44 39.55
CA LEU A 891 -25.17 6.75 39.07
C LEU A 891 -24.67 7.77 40.09
N ALA A 892 -23.59 8.47 39.77
CA ALA A 892 -23.36 9.80 40.30
C ALA A 892 -24.58 10.65 39.89
N GLN A 893 -25.37 11.04 40.89
CA GLN A 893 -26.44 12.02 40.72
C GLN A 893 -25.81 13.32 40.21
N GLY A 894 -26.09 13.65 38.95
CA GLY A 894 -25.70 14.90 38.31
C GLY A 894 -26.66 15.19 37.16
N ASP A 895 -27.49 16.20 37.36
CA ASP A 895 -28.53 16.69 36.46
C ASP A 895 -27.98 17.00 35.04
N PRO A 896 -28.60 16.55 33.92
CA PRO A 896 -28.05 16.72 32.57
C PRO A 896 -28.08 18.17 32.02
N ALA A 897 -28.51 19.16 32.81
CA ALA A 897 -28.79 20.51 32.33
C ALA A 897 -27.65 21.54 32.49
N SER A 898 -26.47 21.15 33.00
CA SER A 898 -25.37 22.12 33.17
C SER A 898 -23.98 21.51 32.99
N ALA A 899 -23.51 21.38 31.74
CA ALA A 899 -22.09 21.19 31.47
C ALA A 899 -21.70 21.80 30.12
N SER A 900 -21.01 22.95 30.17
CA SER A 900 -20.34 23.58 29.05
C SER A 900 -19.10 22.76 28.63
N PRO A 901 -18.70 22.76 27.35
CA PRO A 901 -17.58 21.96 26.87
C PRO A 901 -16.25 22.65 27.19
N GLY A 902 -15.48 22.09 28.12
CA GLY A 902 -14.11 22.53 28.39
C GLY A 902 -13.46 21.76 29.52
N SER A 903 -12.29 21.17 29.24
CA SER A 903 -11.35 20.48 30.13
C SER A 903 -11.71 19.06 30.56
N LEU A 904 -10.98 18.09 30.00
CA LEU A 904 -10.70 16.81 30.66
C LEU A 904 -9.18 16.71 30.79
N VAL A 905 -8.74 16.96 32.03
CA VAL A 905 -7.39 16.78 32.53
C VAL A 905 -7.18 15.29 32.82
N VAL A 906 -6.02 14.78 32.41
CA VAL A 906 -5.49 13.46 32.73
C VAL A 906 -5.14 13.38 34.21
N ALA A 907 -5.55 12.30 34.89
CA ALA A 907 -4.89 11.84 36.11
C ALA A 907 -5.18 10.35 36.39
N GLY A 908 -4.11 9.58 36.61
CA GLY A 908 -4.13 8.28 37.28
C GLY A 908 -3.56 7.14 36.46
#